data_AF-A0AA51H6T6-F1
#
_entry.id   AF-A0AA51H6T6-F1
#
_cell.length_a   1.000
_cell.length_b   1.000
_cell.length_c   1.000
_cell.angle_alpha   90.00
_cell.angle_beta   90.00
_cell.angle_gamma   90.00
#
_symmetry.space_group_name_H-M   'P 1'
#
loop_
_entity.id
_entity.type
_entity.pdbx_description
1 polymer ?
#
loop_
_entity_poly.entity_id
_entity_poly.type
_entity_poly.pdbx_seq_one_letter_code
_entity_poly.pdbx_strand_id
1 'polypeptide(L)'
;MAIVKLNINGKEVTAEAGKTVLQAALENNIEIPHLCFDERLEVYAGCGLCLIEIEGQPKTARACATPVSNGLVVRSDTKKVIEARNTALNLLVSQHIGDCKAPCTLNCPANTDVQGYVGLVANRQPKEALKLIKEKLPMPASIGRVCPHPCEKACRRQHVEEPVSIACIKTFAADYDLNSDDVYIPSLKPSTGKKVAVVGAGPAGLSASYFLLRDGHDVEIFEAMEKPGGMLRYGIPEYRLPKNVVDAEVAVIEEMGAKINYGVKIGEDISLEYLQEKYDAVFLGIGAWKSSSMRCEGEDTPGVLGGIDFLIKVAQNNPVKIGKKVIVVGGGNTAMDVARTSIRLGAEEVRVVYRRTEAQMPAEELEIKEAKEEGVIFSFLSAPVLVESDGKVTGLKCEKMVLGEKDASGRQRPEPTGEFVVFEADTVIAAIGQEVDCGKIDVAQGKKKNIVINEGTFETNIRGVFAGGDAATGPKIAIDAIAQGQQAAGVISSYLDGAIIPYKDIPLVYTEVTKEDFKDREVVPRVEHRTVEPEIRKFNFQPILPTMTEEEAVKEGSRCLECGCKDYFECQLVDYIKKYEVDTVKYHADNEKKFHETDHPFISQNVDKCVLCGLCVRTCNEVVGASALGFVERGNETFVAPAYEQGLKLTSCISCGQCIDVCPTGAWLDRRENIKEIPLDLTETKSVCSYCSVGCEVVYEHKDNVVYKASSPKENEIPMCGKGKFGIEHINNENRLLEAKARVKGEQTSVSLDTALYEIAKRLRNVQNMYGENQVAFVVSPKLTNEELKKLSYVATELGTEYMGSFTIDSEPGIETVLGENKSNVTLNELDAADLIISAGQLYEHHPAAGMKLRRLSVSKPVISASTVKTKAENWAKKADVKEYELFFAAVLKALIENGTIKKEAVKGFANGEELLSSIDKLEQNKSAEEVAESIKKSKKPVIVADENTIGSKALKILADITVLMGNKDKPHRGLIVLKAKANSQGAWNLGFRTSGKAVKDALINNEIKGLVVIGEDIIGNVPELKKAAEGLKFFAAVDIMENDTTKAAEYVLPLCSIAESSGTITSADGTVKNVVEAIKPLTGMSNMHMFEKLAELLNAKSVAYEAPKYETALYVPEFEGKEKEYEVYDTVEKAFLEKLKENCVKAN
;
A
#
# COMPACT_ATOMS: atom_id res chain seq x y z
N MET A 1 -28.13 2.90 -28.22
CA MET A 1 -28.46 1.46 -28.34
C MET A 1 -29.79 1.19 -27.61
N ALA A 2 -30.48 0.08 -27.88
CA ALA A 2 -31.74 -0.23 -27.19
C ALA A 2 -31.47 -0.68 -25.74
N ILE A 3 -32.26 -0.20 -24.77
CA ILE A 3 -32.17 -0.62 -23.37
C ILE A 3 -33.12 -1.80 -23.15
N VAL A 4 -32.67 -2.83 -22.45
CA VAL A 4 -33.48 -3.99 -22.04
C VAL A 4 -33.68 -3.99 -20.53
N LYS A 5 -34.83 -4.52 -20.09
CA LYS A 5 -35.13 -4.77 -18.67
C LYS A 5 -34.97 -6.25 -18.35
N LEU A 6 -34.29 -6.57 -17.26
CA LEU A 6 -34.16 -7.93 -16.74
C LEU A 6 -34.27 -7.94 -15.22
N ASN A 7 -34.51 -9.11 -14.63
CA ASN A 7 -34.55 -9.30 -13.18
C ASN A 7 -33.36 -10.15 -12.75
N ILE A 8 -32.59 -9.69 -11.77
CA ILE A 8 -31.49 -10.44 -11.16
C ILE A 8 -31.73 -10.50 -9.65
N ASN A 9 -31.91 -11.71 -9.11
CA ASN A 9 -32.18 -11.97 -7.68
C ASN A 9 -33.37 -11.15 -7.13
N GLY A 10 -34.44 -11.03 -7.92
CA GLY A 10 -35.63 -10.27 -7.53
C GLY A 10 -35.53 -8.76 -7.80
N LYS A 11 -34.36 -8.22 -8.19
CA LYS A 11 -34.18 -6.81 -8.52
C LYS A 11 -34.36 -6.56 -10.02
N GLU A 12 -35.25 -5.65 -10.40
CA GLU A 12 -35.36 -5.16 -11.77
C GLU A 12 -34.16 -4.25 -12.09
N VAL A 13 -33.44 -4.56 -13.16
CA VAL A 13 -32.27 -3.81 -13.62
C VAL A 13 -32.36 -3.52 -15.11
N THR A 14 -31.65 -2.50 -15.57
CA THR A 14 -31.57 -2.11 -16.97
C THR A 14 -30.16 -2.27 -17.50
N ALA A 15 -30.03 -2.71 -18.75
CA ALA A 15 -28.75 -2.81 -19.44
C ALA A 15 -28.89 -2.52 -20.93
N GLU A 16 -27.80 -2.16 -21.58
CA GLU A 16 -27.77 -1.99 -23.02
C GLU A 16 -27.86 -3.35 -23.73
N ALA A 17 -28.65 -3.41 -24.81
CA ALA A 17 -28.75 -4.59 -25.65
C ALA A 17 -27.38 -4.96 -26.24
N GLY A 18 -26.99 -6.23 -26.10
CA GLY A 18 -25.67 -6.75 -26.52
C GLY A 18 -24.71 -7.04 -25.36
N LYS A 19 -24.98 -6.51 -24.15
CA LYS A 19 -24.21 -6.85 -22.95
C LYS A 19 -24.54 -8.24 -22.41
N THR A 20 -23.65 -8.77 -21.59
CA THR A 20 -23.86 -10.03 -20.87
C THR A 20 -24.57 -9.80 -19.54
N VAL A 21 -25.16 -10.85 -18.96
CA VAL A 21 -25.79 -10.78 -17.63
C VAL A 21 -24.78 -10.35 -16.56
N LEU A 22 -23.50 -10.75 -16.67
CA LEU A 22 -22.47 -10.32 -15.73
C LEU A 22 -22.21 -8.81 -15.84
N GLN A 23 -22.04 -8.27 -17.05
CA GLN A 23 -21.85 -6.83 -17.26
C GLN A 23 -23.05 -6.04 -16.73
N ALA A 24 -24.26 -6.48 -17.05
CA ALA A 24 -25.49 -5.87 -16.53
C ALA A 24 -25.57 -5.91 -14.99
N ALA A 25 -25.13 -7.00 -14.36
CA ALA A 25 -25.09 -7.11 -12.92
C ALA A 25 -24.08 -6.11 -12.30
N LEU A 26 -22.86 -6.04 -12.84
CA LEU A 26 -21.82 -5.13 -12.35
C LEU A 26 -22.22 -3.66 -12.50
N GLU A 27 -22.79 -3.27 -13.65
CA GLU A 27 -23.31 -1.91 -13.89
C GLU A 27 -24.43 -1.49 -12.94
N ASN A 28 -25.15 -2.46 -12.38
CA ASN A 28 -26.23 -2.23 -11.43
C ASN A 28 -25.83 -2.57 -9.98
N ASN A 29 -24.52 -2.67 -9.68
CA ASN A 29 -23.97 -2.98 -8.35
C ASN A 29 -24.50 -4.31 -7.77
N ILE A 30 -24.71 -5.31 -8.63
CA ILE A 30 -25.07 -6.67 -8.24
C ILE A 30 -23.85 -7.56 -8.45
N GLU A 31 -23.31 -8.08 -7.35
CA GLU A 31 -22.16 -8.97 -7.40
C GLU A 31 -22.56 -10.37 -7.88
N ILE A 32 -21.94 -10.81 -8.96
CA ILE A 32 -21.92 -12.21 -9.37
C ILE A 32 -20.45 -12.66 -9.33
N PRO A 33 -20.06 -13.66 -8.50
CA PRO A 33 -18.66 -14.06 -8.33
C PRO A 33 -17.96 -14.42 -9.65
N HIS A 34 -16.73 -13.94 -9.82
CA HIS A 34 -15.89 -14.17 -10.98
C HIS A 34 -14.41 -13.92 -10.65
N LEU A 35 -13.51 -14.64 -11.33
CA LEU A 35 -12.05 -14.45 -11.25
C LEU A 35 -11.36 -14.38 -12.63
N CYS A 36 -12.07 -14.66 -13.73
CA CYS A 36 -11.48 -14.72 -15.09
C CYS A 36 -12.12 -13.73 -16.08
N PHE A 37 -12.75 -12.67 -15.57
CA PHE A 37 -13.48 -11.69 -16.36
C PHE A 37 -12.79 -10.32 -16.27
N ASP A 38 -12.61 -9.69 -17.43
CA ASP A 38 -12.20 -8.30 -17.63
C ASP A 38 -12.96 -7.85 -18.89
N GLU A 39 -13.54 -6.65 -18.85
CA GLU A 39 -14.43 -6.16 -19.91
C GLU A 39 -13.71 -5.87 -21.24
N ARG A 40 -12.39 -5.72 -21.21
CA ARG A 40 -11.55 -5.43 -22.38
C ARG A 40 -11.17 -6.69 -23.15
N LEU A 41 -11.53 -7.87 -22.64
CA LEU A 41 -11.16 -9.18 -23.20
C LEU A 41 -12.35 -9.93 -23.79
N GLU A 42 -12.07 -10.87 -24.69
CA GLU A 42 -13.10 -11.80 -25.17
C GLU A 42 -13.58 -12.76 -24.07
N VAL A 43 -14.83 -13.22 -24.19
CA VAL A 43 -15.46 -14.08 -23.18
C VAL A 43 -14.77 -15.46 -23.13
N TYR A 44 -14.18 -15.77 -21.98
CA TYR A 44 -13.47 -17.04 -21.73
C TYR A 44 -14.31 -18.07 -20.97
N ALA A 45 -15.08 -17.63 -19.97
CA ALA A 45 -15.95 -18.45 -19.11
C ALA A 45 -15.27 -19.64 -18.37
N GLY A 46 -13.96 -19.56 -18.12
CA GLY A 46 -13.16 -20.66 -17.54
C GLY A 46 -13.28 -20.88 -16.02
N CYS A 47 -13.37 -19.81 -15.20
CA CYS A 47 -13.22 -19.96 -13.73
C CYS A 47 -14.35 -20.69 -13.00
N GLY A 48 -15.51 -20.90 -13.60
CA GLY A 48 -16.55 -21.65 -12.93
C GLY A 48 -17.52 -20.85 -12.04
N LEU A 49 -17.20 -19.61 -11.67
CA LEU A 49 -17.87 -18.92 -10.56
C LEU A 49 -19.15 -18.15 -10.93
N CYS A 50 -19.23 -17.62 -12.15
CA CYS A 50 -20.35 -16.77 -12.57
C CYS A 50 -21.62 -17.57 -12.96
N LEU A 51 -21.84 -18.73 -12.33
CA LEU A 51 -23.01 -19.57 -12.57
C LEU A 51 -24.30 -18.87 -12.12
N ILE A 52 -25.33 -19.04 -12.93
CA ILE A 52 -26.67 -18.50 -12.73
C ILE A 52 -27.74 -19.52 -13.16
N GLU A 53 -28.93 -19.42 -12.59
CA GLU A 53 -30.14 -20.08 -13.10
C GLU A 53 -31.01 -19.06 -13.82
N ILE A 54 -31.52 -19.45 -14.99
CA ILE A 54 -32.43 -18.64 -15.79
C ILE A 54 -33.81 -19.28 -15.67
N GLU A 55 -34.83 -18.47 -15.39
CA GLU A 55 -36.20 -18.96 -15.28
C GLU A 55 -36.65 -19.68 -16.56
N GLY A 56 -37.26 -20.85 -16.40
CA GLY A 56 -37.65 -21.73 -17.52
C GLY A 56 -36.51 -22.58 -18.11
N GLN A 57 -35.27 -22.44 -17.65
CA GLN A 57 -34.14 -23.28 -18.08
C GLN A 57 -33.70 -24.27 -16.98
N PRO A 58 -33.61 -25.58 -17.26
CA PRO A 58 -33.26 -26.58 -16.25
C PRO A 58 -31.76 -26.58 -15.88
N LYS A 59 -30.90 -26.14 -16.81
CA LYS A 59 -29.44 -26.12 -16.64
C LYS A 59 -28.98 -24.73 -16.19
N THR A 60 -27.92 -24.68 -15.39
CA THR A 60 -27.23 -23.44 -15.05
C THR A 60 -26.52 -22.87 -16.28
N ALA A 61 -26.49 -21.55 -16.40
CA ALA A 61 -25.76 -20.82 -17.43
C ALA A 61 -24.60 -20.01 -16.81
N ARG A 62 -23.71 -19.50 -17.67
CA ARG A 62 -22.61 -18.60 -17.28
C ARG A 62 -23.04 -17.16 -17.50
N ALA A 63 -23.07 -16.34 -16.45
CA ALA A 63 -23.48 -14.94 -16.57
C ALA A 63 -22.60 -14.14 -17.55
N CYS A 64 -21.30 -14.43 -17.60
CA CYS A 64 -20.35 -13.75 -18.49
C CYS A 64 -20.49 -14.10 -19.98
N ALA A 65 -21.27 -15.13 -20.32
CA ALA A 65 -21.48 -15.57 -21.71
C ALA A 65 -22.97 -15.50 -22.11
N THR A 66 -23.86 -15.13 -21.18
CA THR A 66 -25.30 -15.06 -21.43
C THR A 66 -25.67 -13.64 -21.82
N PRO A 67 -26.17 -13.38 -23.04
CA PRO A 67 -26.60 -12.04 -23.43
C PRO A 67 -27.88 -11.63 -22.68
N VAL A 68 -28.01 -10.34 -22.39
CA VAL A 68 -29.23 -9.79 -21.80
C VAL A 68 -30.37 -9.74 -22.83
N SER A 69 -31.60 -9.98 -22.37
CA SER A 69 -32.82 -9.85 -23.17
C SER A 69 -33.96 -9.32 -22.30
N ASN A 70 -34.95 -8.69 -22.94
CA ASN A 70 -36.06 -8.08 -22.22
C ASN A 70 -36.93 -9.15 -21.54
N GLY A 71 -37.19 -8.98 -20.25
CA GLY A 71 -37.96 -9.94 -19.43
C GLY A 71 -37.16 -11.15 -18.94
N LEU A 72 -35.83 -11.17 -19.13
CA LEU A 72 -34.98 -12.24 -18.61
C LEU A 72 -35.00 -12.24 -17.07
N VAL A 73 -35.24 -13.38 -16.44
CA VAL A 73 -35.21 -13.54 -14.98
C VAL A 73 -34.08 -14.49 -14.60
N VAL A 74 -33.16 -13.99 -13.77
CA VAL A 74 -31.92 -14.67 -13.38
C VAL A 74 -31.83 -14.77 -11.86
N ARG A 75 -31.38 -15.93 -11.37
CA ARG A 75 -31.07 -16.17 -9.95
C ARG A 75 -29.61 -16.63 -9.81
N SER A 76 -28.85 -15.98 -8.94
CA SER A 76 -27.42 -16.22 -8.73
C SER A 76 -27.10 -16.68 -7.31
N ASP A 77 -28.10 -16.85 -6.45
CA ASP A 77 -27.99 -17.15 -5.01
C ASP A 77 -28.78 -18.41 -4.60
N THR A 78 -29.20 -19.22 -5.56
CA THR A 78 -29.89 -20.48 -5.26
C THR A 78 -28.93 -21.50 -4.65
N LYS A 79 -29.45 -22.42 -3.82
CA LYS A 79 -28.67 -23.50 -3.20
C LYS A 79 -27.83 -24.28 -4.24
N LYS A 80 -28.43 -24.60 -5.38
CA LYS A 80 -27.78 -25.31 -6.49
C LYS A 80 -26.62 -24.52 -7.10
N VAL A 81 -26.78 -23.20 -7.27
CA VAL A 81 -25.71 -22.33 -7.76
C VAL A 81 -24.57 -22.23 -6.74
N ILE A 82 -24.89 -22.09 -5.46
CA ILE A 82 -23.90 -22.01 -4.37
C ILE A 82 -23.09 -23.31 -4.27
N GLU A 83 -23.75 -24.48 -4.31
CA GLU A 83 -23.07 -25.78 -4.32
C GLU A 83 -22.12 -25.94 -5.51
N ALA A 84 -22.55 -25.56 -6.71
CA ALA A 84 -21.71 -25.61 -7.91
C ALA A 84 -20.52 -24.63 -7.84
N ARG A 85 -20.72 -23.43 -7.27
CA ARG A 85 -19.62 -22.48 -7.01
C ARG A 85 -18.63 -23.03 -6.01
N ASN A 86 -19.10 -23.67 -4.94
CA ASN A 86 -18.24 -24.32 -3.97
C ASN A 86 -17.37 -25.38 -4.62
N THR A 87 -17.92 -26.23 -5.50
CA THR A 87 -17.11 -27.18 -6.26
C THR A 87 -16.07 -26.48 -7.14
N ALA A 88 -16.44 -25.40 -7.83
CA ALA A 88 -15.49 -24.64 -8.65
C ALA A 88 -14.37 -23.98 -7.82
N LEU A 89 -14.71 -23.35 -6.68
CA LEU A 89 -13.73 -22.73 -5.78
C LEU A 89 -12.76 -23.77 -5.21
N ASN A 90 -13.26 -24.94 -4.80
CA ASN A 90 -12.40 -26.02 -4.31
C ASN A 90 -11.36 -26.47 -5.35
N LEU A 91 -11.74 -26.54 -6.64
CA LEU A 91 -10.82 -26.88 -7.73
C LEU A 91 -9.83 -25.74 -8.07
N LEU A 92 -10.24 -24.49 -7.89
CA LEU A 92 -9.34 -23.35 -8.08
C LEU A 92 -8.31 -23.26 -6.94
N VAL A 93 -8.77 -23.42 -5.70
CA VAL A 93 -7.93 -23.41 -4.50
C VAL A 93 -6.95 -24.57 -4.51
N SER A 94 -7.28 -25.73 -5.10
CA SER A 94 -6.33 -26.84 -5.20
C SER A 94 -5.08 -26.50 -6.01
N GLN A 95 -5.09 -25.44 -6.83
CA GLN A 95 -3.92 -24.93 -7.57
C GLN A 95 -3.14 -23.86 -6.78
N HIS A 96 -3.74 -23.31 -5.73
CA HIS A 96 -3.18 -22.24 -4.91
C HIS A 96 -2.57 -22.87 -3.65
N ILE A 97 -1.24 -22.94 -3.58
CA ILE A 97 -0.49 -23.51 -2.44
C ILE A 97 0.32 -22.45 -1.67
N GLY A 98 0.32 -21.19 -2.12
CA GLY A 98 1.05 -20.09 -1.48
C GLY A 98 0.37 -19.52 -0.22
N ASP A 99 1.16 -18.99 0.71
CA ASP A 99 0.65 -18.46 1.97
C ASP A 99 -0.25 -17.23 1.79
N CYS A 100 -1.47 -17.31 2.33
CA CYS A 100 -2.40 -16.17 2.36
C CYS A 100 -2.02 -15.16 3.45
N LYS A 101 -1.63 -15.63 4.64
CA LYS A 101 -1.24 -14.81 5.80
C LYS A 101 0.11 -15.27 6.34
N ALA A 102 0.86 -14.34 6.92
CA ALA A 102 2.13 -14.64 7.55
C ALA A 102 1.96 -15.52 8.81
N PRO A 103 2.85 -16.50 9.05
CA PRO A 103 2.76 -17.39 10.22
C PRO A 103 2.82 -16.65 11.56
N CYS A 104 3.51 -15.51 11.63
CA CYS A 104 3.53 -14.66 12.82
C CYS A 104 2.16 -14.04 13.16
N THR A 105 1.32 -13.77 12.15
CA THR A 105 -0.06 -13.31 12.32
C THR A 105 -0.95 -14.43 12.84
N LEU A 106 -0.78 -15.65 12.31
CA LEU A 106 -1.59 -16.82 12.71
C LEU A 106 -1.29 -17.28 14.14
N ASN A 107 -0.02 -17.23 14.53
CA ASN A 107 0.40 -17.67 15.86
C ASN A 107 0.16 -16.58 16.93
N CYS A 108 -0.33 -15.40 16.55
CA CYS A 108 -0.81 -14.40 17.48
C CYS A 108 -2.26 -14.74 17.88
N PRO A 109 -2.57 -14.96 19.17
CA PRO A 109 -3.95 -15.27 19.59
C PRO A 109 -4.98 -14.22 19.18
N ALA A 110 -4.58 -12.94 19.17
CA ALA A 110 -5.43 -11.84 18.73
C ALA A 110 -5.49 -11.66 17.20
N ASN A 111 -4.76 -12.49 16.44
CA ASN A 111 -4.67 -12.44 14.97
C ASN A 111 -4.33 -11.03 14.44
N THR A 112 -3.46 -10.32 15.17
CA THR A 112 -2.93 -8.99 14.76
C THR A 112 -2.13 -9.13 13.49
N ASP A 113 -2.23 -8.16 12.57
CA ASP A 113 -1.44 -8.18 11.33
C ASP A 113 0.04 -7.84 11.58
N VAL A 114 0.80 -8.85 12.00
CA VAL A 114 2.21 -8.71 12.36
C VAL A 114 3.06 -8.27 11.19
N GLN A 115 2.84 -8.85 10.00
CA GLN A 115 3.60 -8.45 8.82
C GLN A 115 3.32 -6.98 8.46
N GLY A 116 2.04 -6.57 8.48
CA GLY A 116 1.64 -5.20 8.17
C GLY A 116 2.28 -4.17 9.09
N TYR A 117 2.12 -4.28 10.42
CA TYR A 117 2.65 -3.23 11.30
C TYR A 117 4.17 -3.22 11.40
N VAL A 118 4.83 -4.38 11.26
CA VAL A 118 6.31 -4.44 11.20
C VAL A 118 6.83 -3.74 9.95
N GLY A 119 6.18 -3.94 8.79
CA GLY A 119 6.57 -3.24 7.58
C GLY A 119 6.20 -1.75 7.59
N LEU A 120 5.11 -1.35 8.25
CA LEU A 120 4.79 0.07 8.42
C LEU A 120 5.87 0.78 9.25
N VAL A 121 6.39 0.15 10.31
CA VAL A 121 7.55 0.67 11.04
C VAL A 121 8.80 0.71 10.16
N ALA A 122 9.06 -0.32 9.36
CA ALA A 122 10.17 -0.32 8.40
C ALA A 122 10.05 0.82 7.36
N ASN A 123 8.81 1.18 7.00
CA ASN A 123 8.47 2.28 6.10
C ASN A 123 8.39 3.65 6.81
N ARG A 124 8.85 3.76 8.07
CA ARG A 124 8.81 4.98 8.90
C ARG A 124 7.40 5.54 9.14
N GLN A 125 6.40 4.66 9.24
CA GLN A 125 5.01 5.02 9.55
C GLN A 125 4.55 4.43 10.90
N PRO A 126 5.17 4.82 12.05
CA PRO A 126 4.84 4.25 13.36
C PRO A 126 3.39 4.53 13.78
N LYS A 127 2.83 5.70 13.44
CA LYS A 127 1.42 6.04 13.74
C LYS A 127 0.44 5.12 13.00
N GLU A 128 0.68 4.86 11.71
CA GLU A 128 -0.13 3.91 10.93
C GLU A 128 0.07 2.47 11.43
N ALA A 129 1.29 2.09 11.82
CA ALA A 129 1.56 0.80 12.42
C ALA A 129 0.72 0.59 13.69
N LEU A 130 0.64 1.62 14.54
CA LEU A 130 -0.20 1.56 15.73
C LEU A 130 -1.68 1.46 15.40
N LYS A 131 -2.20 2.26 14.46
CA LYS A 131 -3.61 2.18 14.05
C LYS A 131 -3.97 0.76 13.62
N LEU A 132 -3.11 0.12 12.82
CA LEU A 132 -3.27 -1.27 12.38
C LEU A 132 -3.22 -2.25 13.56
N ILE A 133 -2.32 -2.05 14.54
CA ILE A 133 -2.31 -2.87 15.76
C ILE A 133 -3.62 -2.72 16.53
N LYS A 134 -4.10 -1.48 16.73
CA LYS A 134 -5.34 -1.14 17.45
C LYS A 134 -6.62 -1.64 16.75
N GLU A 135 -6.56 -2.14 15.52
CA GLU A 135 -7.68 -2.85 14.90
C GLU A 135 -8.03 -4.18 15.58
N LYS A 136 -7.05 -4.81 16.24
CA LYS A 136 -7.14 -6.13 16.89
C LYS A 136 -6.67 -6.12 18.35
N LEU A 137 -5.84 -5.16 18.74
CA LEU A 137 -5.18 -5.13 20.04
C LEU A 137 -5.29 -3.73 20.68
N PRO A 138 -6.18 -3.54 21.67
CA PRO A 138 -6.43 -2.23 22.26
C PRO A 138 -5.35 -1.74 23.23
N MET A 139 -4.54 -2.66 23.78
CA MET A 139 -3.48 -2.36 24.75
C MET A 139 -2.09 -2.79 24.24
N PRO A 140 -1.60 -2.24 23.12
CA PRO A 140 -0.34 -2.66 22.52
C PRO A 140 0.91 -2.32 23.33
N ALA A 141 0.95 -1.21 24.08
CA ALA A 141 2.09 -0.81 24.92
C ALA A 141 2.27 -1.77 26.10
N SER A 142 1.17 -2.17 26.75
CA SER A 142 1.21 -3.17 27.81
C SER A 142 1.62 -4.54 27.25
N ILE A 143 1.01 -4.97 26.15
CA ILE A 143 1.22 -6.30 25.59
C ILE A 143 2.59 -6.44 24.92
N GLY A 144 3.14 -5.37 24.34
CA GLY A 144 4.50 -5.35 23.82
C GLY A 144 5.56 -5.68 24.89
N ARG A 145 5.31 -5.32 26.16
CA ARG A 145 6.24 -5.52 27.28
C ARG A 145 6.12 -6.89 27.96
N VAL A 146 4.92 -7.49 27.97
CA VAL A 146 4.65 -8.68 28.80
C VAL A 146 4.31 -9.95 28.01
N CYS A 147 4.11 -9.83 26.70
CA CYS A 147 3.74 -10.96 25.85
C CYS A 147 4.91 -11.94 25.68
N PRO A 148 4.68 -13.26 25.77
CA PRO A 148 5.67 -14.30 25.47
C PRO A 148 5.92 -14.50 23.96
N HIS A 149 5.53 -13.51 23.15
CA HIS A 149 5.82 -13.39 21.72
C HIS A 149 5.74 -14.70 20.91
N PRO A 150 4.60 -15.42 20.92
CA PRO A 150 4.42 -16.64 20.11
C PRO A 150 4.61 -16.37 18.61
N CYS A 151 4.30 -15.16 18.16
CA CYS A 151 4.58 -14.67 16.81
C CYS A 151 6.08 -14.75 16.42
N GLU A 152 7.01 -14.53 17.36
CA GLU A 152 8.46 -14.64 17.10
C GLU A 152 8.89 -16.11 16.95
N LYS A 153 8.28 -17.04 17.70
CA LYS A 153 8.51 -18.49 17.59
C LYS A 153 8.07 -19.04 16.22
N ALA A 154 7.10 -18.40 15.59
CA ALA A 154 6.61 -18.74 14.23
C ALA A 154 7.29 -17.92 13.12
N CYS A 155 8.18 -16.98 13.45
CA CYS A 155 8.81 -16.10 12.48
C CYS A 155 9.76 -16.89 11.57
N ARG A 156 9.50 -16.89 10.25
CA ARG A 156 10.33 -17.62 9.27
C ARG A 156 11.76 -17.09 9.14
N ARG A 157 12.06 -15.88 9.65
CA ARG A 157 13.44 -15.38 9.74
C ARG A 157 14.33 -16.34 10.55
N GLN A 158 13.75 -17.15 11.44
CA GLN A 158 14.46 -18.22 12.17
C GLN A 158 15.14 -19.27 11.28
N HIS A 159 14.71 -19.39 10.02
CA HIS A 159 15.32 -20.28 9.04
C HIS A 159 16.61 -19.69 8.42
N VAL A 160 16.78 -18.37 8.50
CA VAL A 160 17.99 -17.64 8.10
C VAL A 160 18.89 -17.43 9.33
N GLU A 161 18.33 -16.91 10.42
CA GLU A 161 19.07 -16.41 11.60
C GLU A 161 18.13 -16.19 12.81
N GLU A 162 18.33 -15.19 13.67
CA GLU A 162 17.39 -14.84 14.75
C GLU A 162 16.07 -14.23 14.24
N PRO A 163 14.93 -14.46 14.93
CA PRO A 163 13.64 -13.89 14.54
C PRO A 163 13.62 -12.36 14.62
N VAL A 164 12.62 -11.74 13.99
CA VAL A 164 12.34 -10.31 14.12
C VAL A 164 11.78 -10.02 15.51
N SER A 165 12.22 -8.93 16.15
CA SER A 165 11.79 -8.44 17.47
C SER A 165 10.41 -7.80 17.44
N ILE A 166 9.42 -8.58 17.05
CA ILE A 166 8.03 -8.15 16.88
C ILE A 166 7.48 -7.47 18.15
N ALA A 167 7.78 -8.00 19.35
CA ALA A 167 7.31 -7.43 20.60
C ALA A 167 7.89 -6.02 20.87
N CYS A 168 9.18 -5.82 20.54
CA CYS A 168 9.86 -4.53 20.70
C CYS A 168 9.34 -3.50 19.69
N ILE A 169 9.15 -3.90 18.43
CA ILE A 169 8.57 -3.04 17.38
C ILE A 169 7.15 -2.59 17.77
N LYS A 170 6.34 -3.49 18.31
CA LYS A 170 5.00 -3.17 18.84
C LYS A 170 5.06 -2.16 19.99
N THR A 171 6.00 -2.37 20.92
CA THR A 171 6.22 -1.46 22.04
C THR A 171 6.61 -0.07 21.54
N PHE A 172 7.54 0.00 20.58
CA PHE A 172 7.94 1.24 19.93
C PHE A 172 6.76 1.98 19.29
N ALA A 173 5.95 1.31 18.46
CA ALA A 173 4.80 1.93 17.80
C ALA A 173 3.77 2.46 18.82
N ALA A 174 3.54 1.74 19.91
CA ALA A 174 2.60 2.15 20.95
C ALA A 174 3.12 3.33 21.79
N ASP A 175 4.40 3.28 22.19
CA ASP A 175 5.02 4.37 22.94
C ASP A 175 5.18 5.64 22.09
N TYR A 176 5.40 5.50 20.78
CA TYR A 176 5.46 6.63 19.86
C TYR A 176 4.17 7.47 19.90
N ASP A 177 3.01 6.80 19.94
CA ASP A 177 1.70 7.47 20.03
C ASP A 177 1.42 8.01 21.43
N LEU A 178 1.66 7.20 22.48
CA LEU A 178 1.40 7.61 23.87
C LEU A 178 2.27 8.79 24.31
N ASN A 179 3.44 8.99 23.70
CA ASN A 179 4.31 10.14 23.95
C ASN A 179 4.07 11.31 22.97
N SER A 180 3.10 11.21 22.07
CA SER A 180 2.75 12.28 21.13
C SER A 180 1.66 13.19 21.69
N ASP A 181 1.59 14.43 21.19
CA ASP A 181 0.52 15.38 21.54
C ASP A 181 -0.85 15.01 20.92
N ASP A 182 -0.88 14.03 20.01
CA ASP A 182 -2.07 13.61 19.25
C ASP A 182 -2.24 12.08 19.33
N VAL A 183 -2.54 11.59 20.54
CA VAL A 183 -2.79 10.17 20.84
C VAL A 183 -3.96 9.67 20.00
N TYR A 184 -3.76 8.53 19.33
CA TYR A 184 -4.78 7.99 18.45
C TYR A 184 -5.97 7.37 19.23
N ILE A 185 -7.13 8.00 19.05
CA ILE A 185 -8.45 7.48 19.45
C ILE A 185 -9.16 6.90 18.22
N PRO A 186 -9.61 5.63 18.25
CA PRO A 186 -10.33 5.02 17.14
C PRO A 186 -11.67 5.70 16.85
N SER A 187 -12.07 5.70 15.58
CA SER A 187 -13.40 6.14 15.18
C SER A 187 -14.50 5.18 15.66
N LEU A 188 -15.61 5.75 16.13
CA LEU A 188 -16.77 5.00 16.61
C LEU A 188 -17.87 4.99 15.54
N LYS A 189 -18.57 3.87 15.39
CA LYS A 189 -19.81 3.82 14.60
C LYS A 189 -20.91 4.67 15.24
N PRO A 190 -21.94 5.09 14.48
CA PRO A 190 -23.10 5.74 15.05
C PRO A 190 -23.72 4.93 16.20
N SER A 191 -24.24 5.61 17.23
CA SER A 191 -24.83 4.96 18.39
C SER A 191 -25.95 4.00 17.99
N THR A 192 -25.90 2.78 18.52
CA THR A 192 -26.93 1.74 18.33
C THR A 192 -28.09 1.90 19.34
N GLY A 193 -27.89 2.70 20.39
CA GLY A 193 -28.79 2.82 21.54
C GLY A 193 -28.82 1.59 22.45
N LYS A 194 -27.95 0.60 22.22
CA LYS A 194 -27.83 -0.63 23.03
C LYS A 194 -26.79 -0.46 24.13
N LYS A 195 -27.05 -1.08 25.28
CA LYS A 195 -26.20 -0.98 26.47
C LYS A 195 -25.61 -2.33 26.85
N VAL A 196 -24.31 -2.37 27.12
CA VAL A 196 -23.62 -3.59 27.55
C VAL A 196 -22.92 -3.37 28.89
N ALA A 197 -23.17 -4.26 29.85
CA ALA A 197 -22.42 -4.30 31.10
C ALA A 197 -21.20 -5.23 30.95
N VAL A 198 -20.03 -4.73 31.31
CA VAL A 198 -18.78 -5.51 31.32
C VAL A 198 -18.32 -5.69 32.76
N VAL A 199 -18.18 -6.92 33.21
CA VAL A 199 -17.73 -7.24 34.56
C VAL A 199 -16.24 -7.55 34.55
N GLY A 200 -15.45 -6.69 35.20
CA GLY A 200 -14.00 -6.72 35.26
C GLY A 200 -13.34 -5.81 34.22
N ALA A 201 -12.50 -4.88 34.68
CA ALA A 201 -11.63 -4.02 33.87
C ALA A 201 -10.24 -4.65 33.65
N GLY A 202 -10.19 -5.98 33.52
CA GLY A 202 -8.98 -6.72 33.12
C GLY A 202 -8.79 -6.77 31.60
N PRO A 203 -7.77 -7.49 31.09
CA PRO A 203 -7.44 -7.51 29.66
C PRO A 203 -8.61 -7.90 28.75
N ALA A 204 -9.39 -8.92 29.15
CA ALA A 204 -10.56 -9.37 28.39
C ALA A 204 -11.71 -8.34 28.41
N GLY A 205 -12.01 -7.77 29.59
CA GLY A 205 -13.10 -6.79 29.73
C GLY A 205 -12.79 -5.46 29.06
N LEU A 206 -11.56 -4.94 29.21
CA LEU A 206 -11.11 -3.74 28.49
C LEU A 206 -11.13 -3.98 26.97
N SER A 207 -10.71 -5.16 26.51
CA SER A 207 -10.79 -5.52 25.09
C SER A 207 -12.23 -5.57 24.59
N ALA A 208 -13.12 -6.28 25.30
CA ALA A 208 -14.53 -6.34 24.93
C ALA A 208 -15.16 -4.94 24.88
N SER A 209 -14.87 -4.10 25.87
CA SER A 209 -15.36 -2.72 25.95
C SER A 209 -14.92 -1.88 24.75
N TYR A 210 -13.63 -1.93 24.43
CA TYR A 210 -13.06 -1.21 23.28
C TYR A 210 -13.79 -1.54 21.96
N PHE A 211 -14.00 -2.83 21.68
CA PHE A 211 -14.65 -3.25 20.44
C PHE A 211 -16.15 -2.96 20.41
N LEU A 212 -16.85 -3.10 21.54
CA LEU A 212 -18.27 -2.76 21.67
C LEU A 212 -18.52 -1.26 21.47
N LEU A 213 -17.66 -0.40 22.05
CA LEU A 213 -17.71 1.05 21.83
C LEU A 213 -17.47 1.40 20.36
N ARG A 214 -16.47 0.77 19.74
CA ARG A 214 -16.19 0.95 18.31
C ARG A 214 -17.39 0.59 17.43
N ASP A 215 -18.15 -0.42 17.84
CA ASP A 215 -19.38 -0.85 17.16
C ASP A 215 -20.62 0.02 17.48
N GLY A 216 -20.47 1.07 18.31
CA GLY A 216 -21.49 2.07 18.60
C GLY A 216 -22.38 1.75 19.81
N HIS A 217 -22.03 0.73 20.60
CA HIS A 217 -22.77 0.36 21.81
C HIS A 217 -22.28 1.15 23.03
N ASP A 218 -23.20 1.49 23.93
CA ASP A 218 -22.86 2.10 25.22
C ASP A 218 -22.30 1.03 26.17
N VAL A 219 -21.11 1.27 26.74
CA VAL A 219 -20.44 0.30 27.62
C VAL A 219 -20.25 0.87 29.03
N GLU A 220 -20.63 0.07 30.02
CA GLU A 220 -20.37 0.34 31.43
C GLU A 220 -19.62 -0.83 32.07
N ILE A 221 -18.47 -0.55 32.66
CA ILE A 221 -17.56 -1.52 33.25
C ILE A 221 -17.74 -1.49 34.77
N PHE A 222 -17.86 -2.66 35.39
CA PHE A 222 -17.91 -2.84 36.84
C PHE A 222 -16.63 -3.55 37.29
N GLU A 223 -15.80 -2.85 38.06
CA GLU A 223 -14.48 -3.33 38.51
C GLU A 223 -14.46 -3.41 40.04
N ALA A 224 -14.02 -4.56 40.57
CA ALA A 224 -13.94 -4.79 42.01
C ALA A 224 -12.75 -4.05 42.65
N MET A 225 -11.69 -3.82 41.88
CA MET A 225 -10.47 -3.14 42.32
C MET A 225 -10.57 -1.61 42.20
N GLU A 226 -9.66 -0.91 42.87
CA GLU A 226 -9.62 0.57 42.87
C GLU A 226 -9.17 1.19 41.53
N LYS A 227 -8.46 0.43 40.69
CA LYS A 227 -7.91 0.89 39.41
C LYS A 227 -8.05 -0.18 38.33
N PRO A 228 -8.12 0.21 37.04
CA PRO A 228 -8.35 -0.72 35.93
C PRO A 228 -7.06 -1.44 35.52
N GLY A 229 -7.17 -2.50 34.73
CA GLY A 229 -6.06 -3.27 34.18
C GLY A 229 -5.97 -4.71 34.71
N GLY A 230 -6.72 -5.05 35.76
CA GLY A 230 -6.76 -6.41 36.33
C GLY A 230 -5.37 -7.01 36.55
N MET A 231 -5.13 -8.21 36.04
CA MET A 231 -3.82 -8.89 36.18
C MET A 231 -2.64 -8.13 35.53
N LEU A 232 -2.85 -7.28 34.53
CA LEU A 232 -1.75 -6.44 34.00
C LEU A 232 -1.29 -5.43 35.04
N ARG A 233 -2.22 -4.85 35.82
CA ARG A 233 -1.87 -3.93 36.90
C ARG A 233 -1.35 -4.68 38.12
N TYR A 234 -2.10 -5.65 38.61
CA TYR A 234 -1.89 -6.19 39.95
C TYR A 234 -1.06 -7.49 39.98
N GLY A 235 -0.94 -8.17 38.84
CA GLY A 235 -0.19 -9.43 38.72
C GLY A 235 1.20 -9.30 38.09
N ILE A 236 1.57 -8.12 37.57
CA ILE A 236 2.86 -7.87 36.92
C ILE A 236 3.59 -6.73 37.67
N PRO A 237 4.87 -6.85 38.01
CA PRO A 237 5.61 -5.79 38.73
C PRO A 237 5.81 -4.50 37.92
N GLU A 238 6.00 -3.38 38.64
CA GLU A 238 6.21 -2.04 38.05
C GLU A 238 7.43 -1.96 37.12
N TYR A 239 8.53 -2.64 37.46
CA TYR A 239 9.76 -2.61 36.66
C TYR A 239 9.59 -3.24 35.26
N ARG A 240 8.56 -4.08 35.09
CA ARG A 240 8.28 -4.85 33.88
C ARG A 240 7.12 -4.25 33.08
N LEU A 241 6.05 -3.87 33.79
CA LEU A 241 4.91 -3.15 33.22
C LEU A 241 4.56 -1.94 34.10
N PRO A 242 5.02 -0.74 33.70
CA PRO A 242 4.75 0.49 34.44
C PRO A 242 3.26 0.81 34.52
N LYS A 243 2.78 1.22 35.69
CA LYS A 243 1.34 1.41 35.92
C LYS A 243 0.77 2.59 35.15
N ASN A 244 1.59 3.61 34.93
CA ASN A 244 1.23 4.76 34.10
C ASN A 244 0.97 4.39 32.64
N VAL A 245 1.63 3.37 32.09
CA VAL A 245 1.35 2.85 30.73
C VAL A 245 -0.04 2.22 30.68
N VAL A 246 -0.39 1.41 31.69
CA VAL A 246 -1.74 0.83 31.80
C VAL A 246 -2.79 1.93 31.97
N ASP A 247 -2.52 2.93 32.81
CA ASP A 247 -3.40 4.10 32.99
C ASP A 247 -3.62 4.84 31.66
N ALA A 248 -2.56 5.08 30.87
CA ALA A 248 -2.66 5.77 29.59
C ALA A 248 -3.47 5.00 28.54
N GLU A 249 -3.30 3.66 28.47
CA GLU A 249 -4.08 2.84 27.52
C GLU A 249 -5.56 2.72 27.94
N VAL A 250 -5.86 2.70 29.24
CA VAL A 250 -7.25 2.71 29.71
C VAL A 250 -7.90 4.07 29.50
N ALA A 251 -7.15 5.17 29.66
CA ALA A 251 -7.66 6.52 29.39
C ALA A 251 -8.18 6.66 27.96
N VAL A 252 -7.54 6.02 26.97
CA VAL A 252 -8.04 5.96 25.58
C VAL A 252 -9.42 5.30 25.52
N ILE A 253 -9.65 4.22 26.26
CA ILE A 253 -10.94 3.50 26.30
C ILE A 253 -12.01 4.34 27.01
N GLU A 254 -11.65 5.08 28.06
CA GLU A 254 -12.54 6.04 28.73
C GLU A 254 -12.90 7.22 27.82
N GLU A 255 -11.94 7.74 27.05
CA GLU A 255 -12.15 8.81 26.05
C GLU A 255 -13.06 8.35 24.90
N MET A 256 -13.03 7.07 24.54
CA MET A 256 -14.02 6.45 23.63
C MET A 256 -15.44 6.38 24.23
N GLY A 257 -15.61 6.61 25.53
CA GLY A 257 -16.91 6.67 26.21
C GLY A 257 -17.17 5.55 27.21
N ALA A 258 -16.20 4.68 27.52
CA ALA A 258 -16.36 3.68 28.58
C ALA A 258 -16.57 4.36 29.94
N LYS A 259 -17.55 3.90 30.70
CA LYS A 259 -17.76 4.32 32.10
C LYS A 259 -17.29 3.21 33.03
N ILE A 260 -16.31 3.49 33.90
CA ILE A 260 -15.77 2.49 34.82
C ILE A 260 -16.24 2.79 36.25
N ASN A 261 -16.96 1.83 36.84
CA ASN A 261 -17.40 1.86 38.22
C ASN A 261 -16.46 0.99 39.07
N TYR A 262 -15.55 1.65 39.80
CA TYR A 262 -14.59 1.00 40.68
C TYR A 262 -15.18 0.59 42.03
N GLY A 263 -14.58 -0.41 42.67
CA GLY A 263 -15.00 -0.92 43.98
C GLY A 263 -16.36 -1.63 43.97
N VAL A 264 -16.84 -2.08 42.81
CA VAL A 264 -18.13 -2.78 42.67
C VAL A 264 -17.89 -4.26 42.42
N LYS A 265 -18.32 -5.10 43.37
CA LYS A 265 -18.18 -6.55 43.29
C LYS A 265 -19.52 -7.21 42.97
N ILE A 266 -19.59 -7.82 41.79
CA ILE A 266 -20.79 -8.52 41.33
C ILE A 266 -21.05 -9.79 42.17
N GLY A 267 -22.30 -10.00 42.55
CA GLY A 267 -22.75 -11.03 43.49
C GLY A 267 -22.74 -10.60 44.96
N GLU A 268 -22.11 -9.47 45.29
CA GLU A 268 -22.11 -8.90 46.64
C GLU A 268 -22.77 -7.51 46.69
N ASP A 269 -22.28 -6.55 45.91
CA ASP A 269 -22.81 -5.18 45.88
C ASP A 269 -24.00 -5.05 44.94
N ILE A 270 -23.93 -5.72 43.77
CA ILE A 270 -25.00 -5.80 42.78
C ILE A 270 -25.10 -7.23 42.24
N SER A 271 -26.31 -7.68 41.92
CA SER A 271 -26.54 -9.05 41.42
C SER A 271 -26.36 -9.14 39.90
N LEU A 272 -26.16 -10.35 39.37
CA LEU A 272 -26.09 -10.58 37.92
C LEU A 272 -27.45 -10.29 37.27
N GLU A 273 -28.54 -10.63 37.93
CA GLU A 273 -29.92 -10.39 37.46
C GLU A 273 -30.19 -8.89 37.31
N TYR A 274 -29.70 -8.06 38.23
CA TYR A 274 -29.78 -6.60 38.10
C TYR A 274 -29.12 -6.11 36.81
N LEU A 275 -27.95 -6.65 36.45
CA LEU A 275 -27.29 -6.28 35.19
C LEU A 275 -28.10 -6.73 33.97
N GLN A 276 -28.70 -7.92 34.01
CA GLN A 276 -29.55 -8.41 32.92
C GLN A 276 -30.83 -7.58 32.73
N GLU A 277 -31.38 -7.00 33.80
CA GLU A 277 -32.56 -6.13 33.72
C GLU A 277 -32.26 -4.73 33.16
N LYS A 278 -31.01 -4.26 33.32
CA LYS A 278 -30.61 -2.88 32.98
C LYS A 278 -29.85 -2.74 31.68
N TYR A 279 -29.21 -3.81 31.21
CA TYR A 279 -28.36 -3.83 30.03
C TYR A 279 -28.89 -4.88 29.04
N ASP A 280 -28.70 -4.63 27.75
CA ASP A 280 -29.13 -5.56 26.70
C ASP A 280 -28.25 -6.82 26.63
N ALA A 281 -27.00 -6.74 27.12
CA ALA A 281 -26.08 -7.87 27.25
C ALA A 281 -25.11 -7.67 28.42
N VAL A 282 -24.56 -8.79 28.93
CA VAL A 282 -23.55 -8.80 30.00
C VAL A 282 -22.35 -9.63 29.56
N PHE A 283 -21.12 -9.10 29.73
CA PHE A 283 -19.87 -9.82 29.51
C PHE A 283 -19.11 -10.03 30.82
N LEU A 284 -18.72 -11.27 31.13
CA LEU A 284 -18.01 -11.67 32.33
C LEU A 284 -16.51 -11.88 32.04
N GLY A 285 -15.68 -10.91 32.43
CA GLY A 285 -14.23 -10.89 32.30
C GLY A 285 -13.48 -10.87 33.64
N ILE A 286 -13.98 -11.64 34.62
CA ILE A 286 -13.56 -11.56 36.04
C ILE A 286 -12.13 -12.00 36.37
N GLY A 287 -11.41 -12.67 35.45
CA GLY A 287 -10.02 -13.08 35.65
C GLY A 287 -9.81 -14.24 36.65
N ALA A 288 -8.54 -14.65 36.84
CA ALA A 288 -8.15 -15.70 37.78
C ALA A 288 -7.32 -15.14 38.94
N TRP A 289 -7.98 -14.69 40.01
CA TRP A 289 -7.33 -13.97 41.11
C TRP A 289 -6.79 -14.85 42.23
N LYS A 290 -7.20 -16.12 42.31
CA LYS A 290 -6.90 -16.98 43.45
C LYS A 290 -5.61 -17.77 43.22
N SER A 291 -4.63 -17.62 44.12
CA SER A 291 -3.40 -18.43 44.11
C SER A 291 -3.73 -19.93 44.25
N SER A 292 -3.10 -20.78 43.43
CA SER A 292 -3.19 -22.24 43.59
C SER A 292 -2.36 -22.73 44.77
N SER A 293 -2.86 -23.73 45.50
CA SER A 293 -2.16 -24.36 46.63
C SER A 293 -1.02 -25.29 46.18
N MET A 294 0.07 -25.32 46.95
CA MET A 294 1.23 -26.22 46.85
C MET A 294 0.88 -27.66 47.20
N ARG A 295 -0.19 -27.86 47.99
CA ARG A 295 -0.70 -29.17 48.44
C ARG A 295 0.35 -29.95 49.23
N CYS A 296 1.13 -29.25 50.04
CA CYS A 296 2.09 -29.83 50.97
C CYS A 296 1.67 -29.59 52.42
N GLU A 297 2.17 -30.42 53.33
CA GLU A 297 1.92 -30.23 54.76
C GLU A 297 2.58 -28.93 55.25
N GLY A 298 1.90 -28.17 56.11
CA GLY A 298 2.39 -26.90 56.66
C GLY A 298 2.19 -25.67 55.76
N GLU A 299 1.43 -25.75 54.66
CA GLU A 299 1.19 -24.63 53.75
C GLU A 299 0.50 -23.40 54.39
N ASP A 300 -0.28 -23.59 55.46
CA ASP A 300 -0.93 -22.49 56.20
C ASP A 300 -0.02 -21.81 57.25
N THR A 301 1.27 -22.15 57.29
CA THR A 301 2.23 -21.62 58.27
C THR A 301 2.47 -20.12 58.08
N PRO A 302 2.48 -19.29 59.14
CA PRO A 302 2.89 -17.89 59.05
C PRO A 302 4.27 -17.72 58.41
N GLY A 303 4.32 -17.02 57.27
CA GLY A 303 5.52 -16.88 56.43
C GLY A 303 5.41 -17.58 55.07
N VAL A 304 4.36 -18.40 54.87
CA VAL A 304 3.95 -18.87 53.54
C VAL A 304 3.01 -17.85 52.90
N LEU A 305 3.30 -17.42 51.68
CA LEU A 305 2.50 -16.43 50.94
C LEU A 305 2.05 -17.01 49.59
N GLY A 306 0.86 -16.63 49.13
CA GLY A 306 0.45 -16.83 47.74
C GLY A 306 1.17 -15.85 46.81
N GLY A 307 1.65 -16.32 45.66
CA GLY A 307 2.42 -15.49 44.73
C GLY A 307 1.61 -14.30 44.18
N ILE A 308 0.33 -14.51 43.87
CA ILE A 308 -0.54 -13.43 43.40
C ILE A 308 -0.87 -12.46 44.53
N ASP A 309 -1.22 -12.98 45.71
CA ASP A 309 -1.49 -12.15 46.89
C ASP A 309 -0.29 -11.29 47.28
N PHE A 310 0.92 -11.82 47.12
CA PHE A 310 2.17 -11.10 47.30
C PHE A 310 2.33 -9.96 46.28
N LEU A 311 2.20 -10.26 44.98
CA LEU A 311 2.35 -9.24 43.92
C LEU A 311 1.27 -8.16 44.00
N ILE A 312 0.02 -8.50 44.32
CA ILE A 312 -1.07 -7.53 44.51
C ILE A 312 -0.69 -6.53 45.62
N LYS A 313 -0.21 -7.02 46.77
CA LYS A 313 0.19 -6.15 47.88
C LYS A 313 1.32 -5.21 47.48
N VAL A 314 2.33 -5.73 46.76
CA VAL A 314 3.44 -4.90 46.26
C VAL A 314 2.94 -3.86 45.28
N ALA A 315 2.08 -4.23 44.32
CA ALA A 315 1.52 -3.32 43.33
C ALA A 315 0.67 -2.20 43.96
N GLN A 316 0.05 -2.46 45.10
CA GLN A 316 -0.72 -1.49 45.89
C GLN A 316 0.16 -0.65 46.85
N ASN A 317 1.47 -0.83 46.84
CA ASN A 317 2.40 -0.23 47.81
C ASN A 317 2.06 -0.55 49.28
N ASN A 318 1.39 -1.69 49.51
CA ASN A 318 1.13 -2.17 50.86
C ASN A 318 2.42 -2.76 51.45
N PRO A 319 2.67 -2.60 52.76
CA PRO A 319 3.86 -3.16 53.39
C PRO A 319 3.81 -4.69 53.36
N VAL A 320 4.82 -5.30 52.74
CA VAL A 320 5.01 -6.75 52.71
C VAL A 320 6.21 -7.11 53.57
N LYS A 321 6.00 -8.01 54.54
CA LYS A 321 7.10 -8.56 55.35
C LYS A 321 7.68 -9.78 54.65
N ILE A 322 8.92 -9.68 54.20
CA ILE A 322 9.72 -10.81 53.72
C ILE A 322 10.94 -10.98 54.62
N GLY A 323 11.40 -12.23 54.76
CA GLY A 323 12.66 -12.53 55.45
C GLY A 323 13.88 -12.38 54.55
N LYS A 324 15.05 -12.77 55.08
CA LYS A 324 16.32 -12.65 54.35
C LYS A 324 16.50 -13.78 53.34
N LYS A 325 16.04 -14.99 53.68
CA LYS A 325 16.04 -16.17 52.80
C LYS A 325 14.63 -16.47 52.30
N VAL A 326 14.39 -16.30 51.01
CA VAL A 326 13.07 -16.49 50.37
C VAL A 326 13.11 -17.67 49.41
N ILE A 327 12.17 -18.61 49.54
CA ILE A 327 11.94 -19.67 48.56
C ILE A 327 10.69 -19.36 47.74
N VAL A 328 10.80 -19.38 46.42
CA VAL A 328 9.69 -19.26 45.48
C VAL A 328 9.43 -20.61 44.85
N VAL A 329 8.24 -21.17 45.03
CA VAL A 329 7.88 -22.47 44.44
C VAL A 329 7.11 -22.23 43.15
N GLY A 330 7.68 -22.61 42.01
CA GLY A 330 7.08 -22.39 40.70
C GLY A 330 8.11 -22.28 39.57
N GLY A 331 7.64 -22.21 38.34
CA GLY A 331 8.53 -22.06 37.17
C GLY A 331 7.96 -21.24 36.01
N GLY A 332 6.80 -20.60 36.19
CA GLY A 332 6.20 -19.71 35.20
C GLY A 332 6.63 -18.25 35.41
N ASN A 333 6.16 -17.35 34.52
CA ASN A 333 6.52 -15.92 34.59
C ASN A 333 6.18 -15.28 35.95
N THR A 334 5.04 -15.62 36.55
CA THR A 334 4.69 -15.17 37.92
C THR A 334 5.75 -15.56 38.95
N ALA A 335 6.36 -16.75 38.83
CA ALA A 335 7.42 -17.15 39.76
C ALA A 335 8.70 -16.30 39.56
N MET A 336 9.01 -15.91 38.33
CA MET A 336 10.13 -15.00 38.04
C MET A 336 9.86 -13.60 38.58
N ASP A 337 8.65 -13.09 38.35
CA ASP A 337 8.19 -11.80 38.88
C ASP A 337 8.26 -11.76 40.42
N VAL A 338 7.80 -12.82 41.11
CA VAL A 338 7.90 -12.96 42.57
C VAL A 338 9.35 -12.99 43.02
N ALA A 339 10.21 -13.79 42.38
CA ALA A 339 11.61 -13.94 42.76
C ALA A 339 12.37 -12.60 42.65
N ARG A 340 12.25 -11.94 41.50
CA ARG A 340 12.89 -10.65 41.21
C ARG A 340 12.34 -9.50 42.05
N THR A 341 11.05 -9.54 42.38
CA THR A 341 10.43 -8.59 43.32
C THR A 341 10.95 -8.81 44.74
N SER A 342 11.17 -10.06 45.16
CA SER A 342 11.70 -10.38 46.49
C SER A 342 13.12 -9.81 46.69
N ILE A 343 13.96 -9.85 45.65
CA ILE A 343 15.30 -9.22 45.67
C ILE A 343 15.16 -7.70 45.89
N ARG A 344 14.28 -7.04 45.13
CA ARG A 344 14.05 -5.59 45.23
C ARG A 344 13.50 -5.14 46.57
N LEU A 345 12.80 -6.02 47.28
CA LEU A 345 12.29 -5.81 48.63
C LEU A 345 13.33 -6.11 49.74
N GLY A 346 14.55 -6.52 49.37
CA GLY A 346 15.68 -6.65 50.29
C GLY A 346 16.01 -8.08 50.74
N ALA A 347 15.51 -9.11 50.06
CA ALA A 347 15.97 -10.49 50.31
C ALA A 347 17.47 -10.64 49.99
N GLU A 348 18.23 -11.26 50.90
CA GLU A 348 19.66 -11.53 50.73
C GLU A 348 19.90 -12.79 49.89
N GLU A 349 19.02 -13.79 50.00
CA GLU A 349 19.02 -15.01 49.19
C GLU A 349 17.61 -15.32 48.69
N VAL A 350 17.45 -15.47 47.37
CA VAL A 350 16.18 -15.90 46.74
C VAL A 350 16.41 -17.18 45.96
N ARG A 351 15.63 -18.22 46.27
CA ARG A 351 15.71 -19.54 45.64
C ARG A 351 14.41 -19.93 44.96
N VAL A 352 14.46 -20.22 43.66
CA VAL A 352 13.35 -20.81 42.92
C VAL A 352 13.43 -22.33 43.00
N VAL A 353 12.38 -22.97 43.51
CA VAL A 353 12.21 -24.42 43.56
C VAL A 353 11.26 -24.84 42.44
N TYR A 354 11.74 -25.67 41.52
CA TYR A 354 10.96 -26.17 40.39
C TYR A 354 11.08 -27.69 40.25
N ARG A 355 9.93 -28.35 40.11
CA ARG A 355 9.82 -29.82 40.07
C ARG A 355 10.37 -30.47 38.79
N ARG A 356 10.81 -29.70 37.81
CA ARG A 356 11.31 -30.15 36.50
C ARG A 356 12.65 -29.46 36.19
N THR A 357 13.22 -29.72 35.02
CA THR A 357 14.44 -29.07 34.54
C THR A 357 14.17 -27.67 33.99
N GLU A 358 15.24 -26.89 33.81
CA GLU A 358 15.20 -25.55 33.21
C GLU A 358 14.51 -25.54 31.83
N ALA A 359 14.88 -26.47 30.95
CA ALA A 359 14.30 -26.61 29.61
C ALA A 359 12.79 -26.88 29.59
N GLN A 360 12.20 -27.20 30.75
CA GLN A 360 10.77 -27.46 30.91
C GLN A 360 10.07 -26.35 31.71
N MET A 361 10.76 -25.26 32.05
CA MET A 361 10.15 -24.10 32.69
C MET A 361 9.15 -23.43 31.74
N PRO A 362 7.94 -23.08 32.22
CA PRO A 362 6.99 -22.30 31.43
C PRO A 362 7.33 -20.81 31.29
N ALA A 363 8.25 -20.27 32.10
CA ALA A 363 8.68 -18.88 31.98
C ALA A 363 9.48 -18.65 30.69
N GLU A 364 9.45 -17.44 30.16
CA GLU A 364 10.26 -17.10 28.98
C GLU A 364 11.76 -17.12 29.32
N GLU A 365 12.59 -17.55 28.37
CA GLU A 365 14.03 -17.74 28.58
C GLU A 365 14.72 -16.44 29.04
N LEU A 366 14.29 -15.30 28.53
CA LEU A 366 14.81 -13.99 28.93
C LEU A 366 14.52 -13.70 30.42
N GLU A 367 13.33 -14.00 30.91
CA GLU A 367 12.97 -13.79 32.33
C GLU A 367 13.81 -14.67 33.25
N ILE A 368 14.10 -15.90 32.83
CA ILE A 368 14.98 -16.82 33.57
C ILE A 368 16.41 -16.29 33.58
N LYS A 369 16.91 -15.82 32.43
CA LYS A 369 18.25 -15.24 32.30
C LYS A 369 18.41 -14.01 33.18
N GLU A 370 17.46 -13.07 33.13
CA GLU A 370 17.51 -11.86 33.94
C GLU A 370 17.39 -12.13 35.44
N ALA A 371 16.57 -13.12 35.84
CA ALA A 371 16.49 -13.56 37.23
C ALA A 371 17.85 -14.11 37.73
N LYS A 372 18.55 -14.91 36.91
CA LYS A 372 19.90 -15.42 37.23
C LYS A 372 20.92 -14.28 37.34
N GLU A 373 20.88 -13.33 36.40
CA GLU A 373 21.75 -12.14 36.42
C GLU A 373 21.54 -11.28 37.67
N GLU A 374 20.32 -11.23 38.21
CA GLU A 374 19.99 -10.53 39.46
C GLU A 374 20.33 -11.33 40.73
N GLY A 375 20.77 -12.59 40.60
CA GLY A 375 21.24 -13.43 41.72
C GLY A 375 20.26 -14.50 42.21
N VAL A 376 19.18 -14.79 41.47
CA VAL A 376 18.23 -15.87 41.84
C VAL A 376 18.89 -17.25 41.69
N ILE A 377 18.81 -18.06 42.74
CA ILE A 377 19.30 -19.44 42.78
C ILE A 377 18.20 -20.40 42.31
N PHE A 378 18.51 -21.29 41.37
CA PHE A 378 17.53 -22.28 40.88
C PHE A 378 17.81 -23.68 41.44
N SER A 379 16.78 -24.30 42.02
CA SER A 379 16.78 -25.68 42.50
C SER A 379 15.78 -26.49 41.69
N PHE A 380 16.29 -27.10 40.61
CA PHE A 380 15.51 -27.95 39.70
C PHE A 380 15.26 -29.33 40.28
N LEU A 381 14.34 -30.06 39.64
CA LEU A 381 13.99 -31.43 40.01
C LEU A 381 13.68 -31.56 41.52
N SER A 382 12.98 -30.57 42.07
CA SER A 382 12.67 -30.48 43.49
C SER A 382 11.21 -30.07 43.65
N ALA A 383 10.40 -30.87 44.36
CA ALA A 383 9.00 -30.53 44.65
C ALA A 383 8.75 -30.44 46.15
N PRO A 384 7.95 -29.48 46.63
CA PRO A 384 7.68 -29.33 48.06
C PRO A 384 6.88 -30.52 48.60
N VAL A 385 7.25 -30.99 49.80
CA VAL A 385 6.49 -32.02 50.53
C VAL A 385 6.04 -31.57 51.92
N LEU A 386 6.84 -30.73 52.58
CA LEU A 386 6.56 -30.21 53.93
C LEU A 386 7.20 -28.82 54.10
N VAL A 387 6.44 -27.87 54.64
CA VAL A 387 6.98 -26.60 55.15
C VAL A 387 7.45 -26.84 56.59
N GLU A 388 8.74 -26.62 56.85
CA GLU A 388 9.29 -26.73 58.21
C GLU A 388 8.94 -25.48 59.02
N SER A 389 8.53 -25.69 60.28
CA SER A 389 8.09 -24.61 61.15
C SER A 389 8.41 -24.83 62.62
N ASP A 390 8.75 -23.74 63.31
CA ASP A 390 8.86 -23.61 64.76
C ASP A 390 7.78 -22.64 65.34
N GLY A 391 6.68 -22.45 64.62
CA GLY A 391 5.67 -21.40 64.84
C GLY A 391 5.69 -20.30 63.76
N LYS A 392 6.76 -20.26 62.96
CA LYS A 392 6.90 -19.53 61.69
C LYS A 392 7.70 -20.40 60.70
N VAL A 393 7.79 -20.02 59.43
CA VAL A 393 8.59 -20.76 58.45
C VAL A 393 10.08 -20.76 58.83
N THR A 394 10.71 -21.94 58.81
CA THR A 394 12.17 -22.12 58.98
C THR A 394 12.84 -22.78 57.78
N GLY A 395 12.05 -23.42 56.90
CA GLY A 395 12.56 -24.08 55.70
C GLY A 395 11.48 -24.76 54.88
N LEU A 396 11.88 -25.30 53.73
CA LEU A 396 11.04 -26.09 52.85
C LEU A 396 11.73 -27.43 52.57
N LYS A 397 11.10 -28.51 53.02
CA LYS A 397 11.50 -29.87 52.66
C LYS A 397 10.94 -30.20 51.29
N CYS A 398 11.85 -30.54 50.38
CA CYS A 398 11.54 -30.94 49.01
C CYS A 398 11.94 -32.39 48.77
N GLU A 399 11.15 -33.08 47.96
CA GLU A 399 11.52 -34.37 47.39
C GLU A 399 12.21 -34.15 46.04
N LYS A 400 13.30 -34.88 45.80
CA LYS A 400 13.97 -34.88 44.50
C LYS A 400 13.11 -35.61 43.48
N MET A 401 13.14 -35.10 42.26
CA MET A 401 12.35 -35.59 41.14
C MET A 401 13.27 -36.15 40.06
N VAL A 402 12.75 -37.11 39.28
CA VAL A 402 13.31 -37.51 37.99
C VAL A 402 12.29 -37.28 36.89
N LEU A 403 12.74 -37.17 35.65
CA LEU A 403 11.84 -36.99 34.51
C LEU A 403 11.39 -38.36 33.98
N GLY A 404 10.10 -38.64 34.12
CA GLY A 404 9.42 -39.79 33.52
C GLY A 404 8.98 -39.52 32.07
N GLU A 405 7.94 -40.24 31.65
CA GLU A 405 7.37 -40.11 30.30
C GLU A 405 6.70 -38.75 30.06
N LYS A 406 6.56 -38.38 28.78
CA LYS A 406 5.85 -37.17 28.37
C LYS A 406 4.37 -37.26 28.72
N ASP A 407 3.82 -36.21 29.32
CA ASP A 407 2.39 -36.03 29.52
C ASP A 407 1.67 -35.66 28.20
N ALA A 408 0.35 -35.54 28.25
CA ALA A 408 -0.48 -35.15 27.10
C ALA A 408 -0.17 -33.75 26.54
N SER A 409 0.58 -32.92 27.28
CA SER A 409 1.11 -31.64 26.80
C SER A 409 2.50 -31.76 26.15
N GLY A 410 3.04 -32.97 26.02
CA GLY A 410 4.36 -33.25 25.46
C GLY A 410 5.52 -33.01 26.44
N ARG A 411 5.25 -32.62 27.70
CA ARG A 411 6.26 -32.33 28.72
C ARG A 411 6.50 -33.54 29.61
N GLN A 412 7.75 -33.83 29.97
CA GLN A 412 8.01 -34.96 30.86
C GLN A 412 7.38 -34.76 32.24
N ARG A 413 6.81 -35.84 32.77
CA ARG A 413 6.22 -35.85 34.11
C ARG A 413 7.33 -35.92 35.16
N PRO A 414 7.28 -35.09 36.21
CA PRO A 414 8.17 -35.26 37.34
C PRO A 414 7.69 -36.46 38.17
N GLU A 415 8.61 -37.36 38.49
CA GLU A 415 8.36 -38.55 39.30
C GLU A 415 9.21 -38.51 40.59
N PRO A 416 8.61 -38.81 41.76
CA PRO A 416 9.28 -38.76 43.05
C PRO A 416 10.36 -39.86 43.15
N THR A 417 11.51 -39.53 43.77
CA THR A 417 12.59 -40.50 43.98
C THR A 417 12.64 -41.11 45.39
N GLY A 418 11.90 -40.55 46.35
CA GLY A 418 12.05 -40.87 47.78
C GLY A 418 13.27 -40.23 48.46
N GLU A 419 14.11 -39.47 47.74
CA GLU A 419 15.20 -38.69 48.32
C GLU A 419 14.73 -37.28 48.70
N PHE A 420 15.02 -36.83 49.92
CA PHE A 420 14.60 -35.52 50.42
C PHE A 420 15.78 -34.57 50.62
N VAL A 421 15.54 -33.28 50.39
CA VAL A 421 16.45 -32.18 50.66
C VAL A 421 15.68 -31.08 51.39
N VAL A 422 16.33 -30.41 52.35
CA VAL A 422 15.74 -29.29 53.09
C VAL A 422 16.47 -28.02 52.69
N PHE A 423 15.71 -26.99 52.32
CA PHE A 423 16.23 -25.66 52.04
C PHE A 423 15.79 -24.71 53.16
N GLU A 424 16.74 -24.05 53.83
CA GLU A 424 16.43 -23.04 54.86
C GLU A 424 15.76 -21.82 54.24
N ALA A 425 14.70 -21.31 54.88
CA ALA A 425 13.98 -20.12 54.45
C ALA A 425 13.23 -19.47 55.60
N ASP A 426 13.12 -18.14 55.55
CA ASP A 426 12.28 -17.35 56.43
C ASP A 426 10.90 -17.09 55.81
N THR A 427 10.78 -17.26 54.49
CA THR A 427 9.57 -16.98 53.71
C THR A 427 9.48 -17.95 52.54
N VAL A 428 8.30 -18.53 52.33
CA VAL A 428 8.01 -19.41 51.18
C VAL A 428 6.87 -18.79 50.39
N ILE A 429 7.03 -18.62 49.07
CA ILE A 429 6.01 -18.02 48.21
C ILE A 429 5.55 -19.03 47.14
N ALA A 430 4.28 -19.39 47.18
CA ALA A 430 3.65 -20.34 46.27
C ALA A 430 3.22 -19.67 44.96
N ALA A 431 3.96 -19.87 43.87
CA ALA A 431 3.71 -19.33 42.54
C ALA A 431 3.43 -20.45 41.51
N ILE A 432 2.49 -21.36 41.86
CA ILE A 432 2.24 -22.63 41.14
C ILE A 432 1.02 -22.58 40.22
N GLY A 433 0.24 -21.49 40.23
CA GLY A 433 -0.91 -21.33 39.35
C GLY A 433 -1.93 -20.34 39.89
N GLN A 434 -3.00 -20.15 39.12
CA GLN A 434 -4.13 -19.28 39.43
C GLN A 434 -5.45 -20.02 39.19
N GLU A 435 -6.48 -19.70 39.95
CA GLU A 435 -7.83 -20.23 39.81
C GLU A 435 -8.84 -19.09 39.66
N VAL A 436 -9.89 -19.33 38.87
CA VAL A 436 -11.05 -18.45 38.77
C VAL A 436 -11.90 -18.63 40.02
N ASP A 437 -12.34 -17.52 40.60
CA ASP A 437 -13.31 -17.48 41.69
C ASP A 437 -14.55 -16.71 41.23
N CYS A 438 -15.65 -17.43 40.98
CA CYS A 438 -16.92 -16.83 40.57
C CYS A 438 -17.72 -16.28 41.76
N GLY A 439 -17.26 -16.49 43.01
CA GLY A 439 -17.95 -16.00 44.20
C GLY A 439 -19.43 -16.43 44.22
N LYS A 440 -20.33 -15.44 44.25
CA LYS A 440 -21.79 -15.61 44.26
C LYS A 440 -22.45 -15.41 42.88
N ILE A 441 -21.67 -15.37 41.81
CA ILE A 441 -22.21 -15.27 40.44
C ILE A 441 -22.69 -16.67 40.03
N ASP A 442 -24.01 -16.83 39.86
CA ASP A 442 -24.63 -18.13 39.56
C ASP A 442 -24.49 -18.51 38.08
N VAL A 443 -23.32 -19.02 37.70
CA VAL A 443 -23.01 -19.51 36.34
C VAL A 443 -22.44 -20.93 36.39
N ALA A 444 -22.68 -21.70 35.34
CA ALA A 444 -22.15 -23.06 35.24
C ALA A 444 -20.62 -23.06 35.21
N GLN A 445 -19.99 -23.83 36.11
CA GLN A 445 -18.53 -23.96 36.20
C GLN A 445 -18.05 -25.35 35.75
N GLY A 446 -16.92 -25.37 35.04
CA GLY A 446 -16.25 -26.59 34.60
C GLY A 446 -15.38 -27.22 35.70
N LYS A 447 -14.74 -28.35 35.38
CA LYS A 447 -13.84 -29.09 36.30
C LYS A 447 -12.65 -28.26 36.82
N LYS A 448 -12.26 -27.19 36.11
CA LYS A 448 -11.19 -26.27 36.50
C LYS A 448 -11.71 -24.98 37.15
N LYS A 449 -13.00 -24.96 37.55
CA LYS A 449 -13.72 -23.79 38.12
C LYS A 449 -13.86 -22.58 37.17
N ASN A 450 -13.47 -22.71 35.91
CA ASN A 450 -13.73 -21.75 34.85
C ASN A 450 -15.22 -21.78 34.45
N ILE A 451 -15.74 -20.65 33.96
CA ILE A 451 -17.10 -20.52 33.45
C ILE A 451 -17.24 -21.35 32.17
N VAL A 452 -18.32 -22.13 32.08
CA VAL A 452 -18.65 -22.92 30.87
C VAL A 452 -19.30 -22.00 29.84
N ILE A 453 -18.74 -21.99 28.63
CA ILE A 453 -19.26 -21.25 27.48
C ILE A 453 -19.53 -22.17 26.29
N ASN A 454 -20.47 -21.78 25.44
CA ASN A 454 -20.71 -22.39 24.14
C ASN A 454 -19.62 -21.95 23.15
N GLU A 455 -18.89 -22.91 22.60
CA GLU A 455 -17.77 -22.67 21.69
C GLU A 455 -18.19 -21.83 20.46
N GLY A 456 -17.36 -20.85 20.10
CA GLY A 456 -17.63 -19.89 19.01
C GLY A 456 -18.64 -18.79 19.36
N THR A 457 -19.56 -18.99 20.32
CA THR A 457 -20.58 -17.98 20.67
C THR A 457 -20.28 -17.24 21.98
N PHE A 458 -19.40 -17.78 22.83
CA PHE A 458 -19.04 -17.20 24.14
C PHE A 458 -20.22 -17.08 25.13
N GLU A 459 -21.40 -17.55 24.75
CA GLU A 459 -22.60 -17.52 25.59
C GLU A 459 -22.47 -18.54 26.72
N THR A 460 -22.85 -18.13 27.92
CA THR A 460 -22.90 -19.01 29.09
C THR A 460 -24.16 -19.88 29.07
N ASN A 461 -24.47 -20.55 30.18
CA ASN A 461 -25.77 -21.21 30.36
C ASN A 461 -26.95 -20.22 30.47
N ILE A 462 -26.69 -18.91 30.58
CA ILE A 462 -27.71 -17.86 30.72
C ILE A 462 -27.75 -17.01 29.45
N ARG A 463 -28.95 -16.86 28.87
CA ARG A 463 -29.19 -16.07 27.65
C ARG A 463 -28.75 -14.62 27.85
N GLY A 464 -28.00 -14.08 26.89
CA GLY A 464 -27.54 -12.68 26.91
C GLY A 464 -26.37 -12.43 27.89
N VAL A 465 -25.85 -13.48 28.53
CA VAL A 465 -24.66 -13.42 29.38
C VAL A 465 -23.54 -14.20 28.71
N PHE A 466 -22.43 -13.52 28.47
CA PHE A 466 -21.25 -14.02 27.78
C PHE A 466 -20.06 -14.02 28.72
N ALA A 467 -19.06 -14.89 28.49
CA ALA A 467 -17.84 -14.91 29.29
C ALA A 467 -16.60 -15.11 28.42
N GLY A 468 -15.46 -14.56 28.84
CA GLY A 468 -14.22 -14.66 28.08
C GLY A 468 -12.97 -14.39 28.90
N GLY A 469 -11.81 -14.66 28.29
CA GLY A 469 -10.51 -14.59 28.92
C GLY A 469 -10.29 -15.67 29.96
N ASP A 470 -9.50 -15.39 30.99
CA ASP A 470 -9.17 -16.38 32.02
C ASP A 470 -10.41 -16.92 32.75
N ALA A 471 -11.49 -16.14 32.81
CA ALA A 471 -12.77 -16.59 33.36
C ALA A 471 -13.33 -17.81 32.62
N ALA A 472 -13.17 -17.87 31.29
CA ALA A 472 -13.65 -18.97 30.45
C ALA A 472 -12.59 -20.06 30.22
N THR A 473 -11.31 -19.71 30.06
CA THR A 473 -10.25 -20.70 29.73
C THR A 473 -9.45 -21.21 30.92
N GLY A 474 -9.52 -20.55 32.07
CA GLY A 474 -8.45 -20.59 33.08
C GLY A 474 -7.25 -19.73 32.66
N PRO A 475 -6.25 -19.57 33.54
CA PRO A 475 -5.14 -18.64 33.35
C PRO A 475 -4.32 -18.97 32.10
N LYS A 476 -4.22 -17.99 31.20
CA LYS A 476 -3.38 -18.03 29.99
C LYS A 476 -2.54 -16.75 29.88
N ILE A 477 -1.93 -16.52 28.72
CA ILE A 477 -1.12 -15.32 28.45
C ILE A 477 -2.06 -14.15 28.17
N ALA A 478 -1.67 -12.92 28.53
CA ALA A 478 -2.57 -11.76 28.49
C ALA A 478 -3.20 -11.50 27.10
N ILE A 479 -2.47 -11.80 26.02
CA ILE A 479 -2.96 -11.63 24.64
C ILE A 479 -4.08 -12.63 24.29
N ASP A 480 -4.16 -13.81 24.91
CA ASP A 480 -5.30 -14.73 24.76
C ASP A 480 -6.57 -14.12 25.37
N ALA A 481 -6.44 -13.47 26.53
CA ALA A 481 -7.57 -12.82 27.18
C ALA A 481 -8.11 -11.65 26.36
N ILE A 482 -7.21 -10.85 25.77
CA ILE A 482 -7.58 -9.78 24.84
C ILE A 482 -8.30 -10.35 23.60
N ALA A 483 -7.76 -11.41 23.01
CA ALA A 483 -8.34 -12.06 21.84
C ALA A 483 -9.78 -12.53 22.10
N GLN A 484 -10.02 -13.19 23.24
CA GLN A 484 -11.37 -13.61 23.60
C GLN A 484 -12.31 -12.43 23.87
N GLY A 485 -11.82 -11.34 24.48
CA GLY A 485 -12.62 -10.12 24.65
C GLY A 485 -13.05 -9.53 23.30
N GLN A 486 -12.15 -9.48 22.33
CA GLN A 486 -12.44 -9.05 20.95
C GLN A 486 -13.47 -9.97 20.27
N GLN A 487 -13.25 -11.28 20.34
CA GLN A 487 -14.13 -12.27 19.70
C GLN A 487 -15.53 -12.24 20.31
N ALA A 488 -15.63 -12.18 21.63
CA ALA A 488 -16.90 -12.08 22.35
C ALA A 488 -17.63 -10.78 22.01
N ALA A 489 -16.94 -9.64 21.92
CA ALA A 489 -17.55 -8.37 21.51
C ALA A 489 -18.22 -8.45 20.14
N GLY A 490 -17.58 -9.09 19.15
CA GLY A 490 -18.17 -9.33 17.84
C GLY A 490 -19.45 -10.17 17.90
N VAL A 491 -19.45 -11.24 18.71
CA VAL A 491 -20.65 -12.07 18.90
C VAL A 491 -21.76 -11.31 19.64
N ILE A 492 -21.42 -10.55 20.69
CA ILE A 492 -22.36 -9.70 21.43
C ILE A 492 -23.00 -8.68 20.49
N SER A 493 -22.22 -8.00 19.64
CA SER A 493 -22.78 -7.06 18.67
C SER A 493 -23.79 -7.73 17.74
N SER A 494 -23.46 -8.91 17.20
CA SER A 494 -24.41 -9.65 16.35
C SER A 494 -25.69 -10.01 17.12
N TYR A 495 -25.55 -10.47 18.37
CA TYR A 495 -26.67 -10.81 19.24
C TYR A 495 -27.60 -9.61 19.45
N LEU A 496 -27.04 -8.41 19.67
CA LEU A 496 -27.78 -7.17 19.82
C LEU A 496 -28.49 -6.72 18.53
N ASP A 497 -27.95 -7.10 17.37
CA ASP A 497 -28.56 -6.92 16.05
C ASP A 497 -29.63 -7.99 15.73
N GLY A 498 -29.87 -8.93 16.64
CA GLY A 498 -30.94 -9.94 16.55
C GLY A 498 -30.51 -11.29 15.98
N ALA A 499 -29.22 -11.53 15.73
CA ALA A 499 -28.71 -12.81 15.23
C ALA A 499 -27.40 -13.22 15.92
N ILE A 500 -27.23 -14.47 16.35
CA ILE A 500 -25.92 -14.92 16.84
C ILE A 500 -25.10 -15.44 15.67
N ILE A 501 -24.00 -14.77 15.36
CA ILE A 501 -22.99 -15.21 14.40
C ILE A 501 -21.81 -15.76 15.19
N PRO A 502 -21.60 -17.09 15.25
CA PRO A 502 -20.44 -17.65 15.95
C PRO A 502 -19.13 -17.20 15.32
N TYR A 503 -18.14 -16.90 16.15
CA TYR A 503 -16.76 -16.75 15.71
C TYR A 503 -16.24 -18.09 15.17
N LYS A 504 -15.64 -18.06 13.98
CA LYS A 504 -14.96 -19.18 13.35
C LYS A 504 -13.64 -18.69 12.77
N ASP A 505 -12.60 -19.50 12.87
CA ASP A 505 -11.37 -19.27 12.13
C ASP A 505 -11.57 -19.58 10.64
N ILE A 506 -10.96 -18.76 9.78
CA ILE A 506 -11.03 -18.94 8.33
C ILE A 506 -9.93 -19.92 7.92
N PRO A 507 -10.26 -21.05 7.27
CA PRO A 507 -9.25 -21.93 6.70
C PRO A 507 -8.64 -21.22 5.48
N LEU A 508 -7.42 -20.71 5.62
CA LEU A 508 -6.64 -20.18 4.49
C LEU A 508 -5.56 -21.20 4.09
N VAL A 509 -4.95 -20.98 2.94
CA VAL A 509 -3.85 -21.82 2.45
C VAL A 509 -2.54 -21.39 3.10
N TYR A 510 -1.74 -22.40 3.48
CA TYR A 510 -0.42 -22.24 4.07
C TYR A 510 0.53 -23.30 3.55
N THR A 511 1.80 -22.91 3.40
CA THR A 511 2.87 -23.79 2.93
C THR A 511 3.87 -24.08 4.04
N GLU A 512 4.36 -25.32 4.08
CA GLU A 512 5.55 -25.64 4.87
C GLU A 512 6.82 -25.15 4.16
N VAL A 513 7.76 -24.61 4.93
CA VAL A 513 9.04 -24.08 4.43
C VAL A 513 10.19 -24.60 5.27
N THR A 514 11.37 -24.64 4.67
CA THR A 514 12.60 -25.16 5.23
C THR A 514 13.71 -24.09 5.19
N LYS A 515 14.87 -24.38 5.78
CA LYS A 515 16.05 -23.50 5.67
C LYS A 515 16.54 -23.34 4.23
N GLU A 516 16.35 -24.34 3.39
CA GLU A 516 16.81 -24.33 1.99
C GLU A 516 16.03 -23.28 1.16
N ASP A 517 14.76 -23.04 1.48
CA ASP A 517 13.92 -22.03 0.82
C ASP A 517 14.40 -20.59 1.05
N PHE A 518 15.32 -20.35 1.99
CA PHE A 518 15.83 -19.02 2.36
C PHE A 518 17.36 -18.88 2.24
N LYS A 519 18.04 -19.80 1.55
CA LYS A 519 19.51 -19.78 1.42
C LYS A 519 20.07 -18.56 0.70
N ASP A 520 19.24 -17.90 -0.12
CA ASP A 520 19.54 -16.71 -0.89
C ASP A 520 19.33 -15.41 -0.10
N ARG A 521 18.80 -15.51 1.13
CA ARG A 521 18.54 -14.36 2.01
C ARG A 521 19.79 -13.96 2.78
N GLU A 522 20.03 -12.67 2.84
CA GLU A 522 21.13 -12.09 3.60
C GLU A 522 20.93 -12.27 5.12
N VAL A 523 22.03 -12.63 5.80
CA VAL A 523 22.13 -12.71 7.26
C VAL A 523 22.43 -11.31 7.80
N VAL A 524 21.50 -10.77 8.59
CA VAL A 524 21.56 -9.44 9.21
C VAL A 524 21.30 -9.59 10.71
N PRO A 525 22.25 -9.26 11.60
CA PRO A 525 22.09 -9.50 13.03
C PRO A 525 20.86 -8.78 13.61
N ARG A 526 20.20 -9.43 14.57
CA ARG A 526 19.10 -8.84 15.34
C ARG A 526 19.59 -7.59 16.07
N VAL A 527 18.76 -6.55 16.10
CA VAL A 527 19.05 -5.37 16.92
C VAL A 527 19.05 -5.80 18.40
N GLU A 528 20.19 -5.63 19.06
CA GLU A 528 20.35 -5.99 20.46
C GLU A 528 19.48 -5.08 21.34
N HIS A 529 18.59 -5.69 22.13
CA HIS A 529 17.71 -4.94 23.00
C HIS A 529 18.46 -4.52 24.26
N ARG A 530 18.53 -3.20 24.50
CA ARG A 530 19.18 -2.64 25.69
C ARG A 530 18.39 -3.03 26.94
N THR A 531 19.09 -3.44 28.00
CA THR A 531 18.52 -3.64 29.32
C THR A 531 19.35 -2.88 30.34
N VAL A 532 18.72 -2.41 31.42
CA VAL A 532 19.45 -1.78 32.53
C VAL A 532 20.32 -2.84 33.23
N GLU A 533 21.53 -2.46 33.63
CA GLU A 533 22.51 -3.38 34.22
C GLU A 533 21.96 -4.05 35.48
N PRO A 534 22.21 -5.37 35.69
CA PRO A 534 21.71 -6.14 36.84
C PRO A 534 22.01 -5.48 38.19
N GLU A 535 23.20 -4.89 38.35
CA GLU A 535 23.64 -4.21 39.57
C GLU A 535 22.82 -2.97 39.90
N ILE A 536 22.20 -2.34 38.91
CA ILE A 536 21.35 -1.16 39.09
C ILE A 536 19.89 -1.59 39.26
N ARG A 537 19.39 -2.46 38.37
CA ARG A 537 17.95 -2.80 38.33
C ARG A 537 17.47 -3.63 39.54
N LYS A 538 18.36 -4.31 40.27
CA LYS A 538 17.99 -5.12 41.45
C LYS A 538 17.59 -4.31 42.69
N PHE A 539 17.86 -3.00 42.71
CA PHE A 539 17.62 -2.13 43.88
C PHE A 539 16.47 -1.13 43.72
N ASN A 540 15.71 -1.21 42.63
CA ASN A 540 14.58 -0.31 42.40
C ASN A 540 13.53 -0.97 41.49
N PHE A 541 12.38 -0.29 41.37
CA PHE A 541 11.26 -0.71 40.54
C PHE A 541 11.16 0.13 39.25
N GLN A 542 12.21 0.82 38.83
CA GLN A 542 12.22 1.56 37.57
C GLN A 542 12.11 0.60 36.37
N PRO A 543 11.54 1.05 35.24
CA PRO A 543 11.46 0.23 34.02
C PRO A 543 12.86 -0.23 33.57
N ILE A 544 13.00 -1.53 33.31
CA ILE A 544 14.31 -2.13 32.98
C ILE A 544 14.57 -2.30 31.48
N LEU A 545 13.52 -2.12 30.67
CA LEU A 545 13.52 -2.29 29.22
C LEU A 545 13.21 -0.94 28.55
N PRO A 546 14.21 -0.16 28.13
CA PRO A 546 14.00 1.03 27.31
C PRO A 546 13.41 0.67 25.94
N THR A 547 12.57 1.55 25.41
CA THR A 547 12.00 1.44 24.07
C THR A 547 13.07 1.66 22.99
N MET A 548 12.97 0.95 21.87
CA MET A 548 13.83 1.15 20.71
C MET A 548 13.77 2.60 20.21
N THR A 549 14.88 3.12 19.68
CA THR A 549 14.83 4.34 18.86
C THR A 549 14.13 4.05 17.53
N GLU A 550 13.73 5.10 16.80
CA GLU A 550 13.13 4.93 15.48
C GLU A 550 14.08 4.20 14.52
N GLU A 551 15.37 4.52 14.52
CA GLU A 551 16.37 3.88 13.67
C GLU A 551 16.58 2.41 14.04
N GLU A 552 16.58 2.08 15.34
CA GLU A 552 16.64 0.70 15.83
C GLU A 552 15.40 -0.09 15.35
N ALA A 553 14.21 0.50 15.47
CA ALA A 553 12.95 -0.14 15.09
C ALA A 553 12.81 -0.31 13.56
N VAL A 554 13.20 0.70 12.77
CA VAL A 554 13.24 0.63 11.29
C VAL A 554 14.22 -0.44 10.85
N LYS A 555 15.45 -0.44 11.40
CA LYS A 555 16.47 -1.44 11.08
C LYS A 555 15.99 -2.86 11.38
N GLU A 556 15.37 -3.06 12.54
CA GLU A 556 14.85 -4.37 12.94
C GLU A 556 13.64 -4.78 12.08
N GLY A 557 12.73 -3.86 11.77
CA GLY A 557 11.58 -4.12 10.90
C GLY A 557 11.97 -4.48 9.47
N SER A 558 13.02 -3.86 8.92
CA SER A 558 13.56 -4.14 7.59
C SER A 558 14.07 -5.58 7.41
N ARG A 559 14.37 -6.30 8.51
CA ARG A 559 14.74 -7.73 8.49
C ARG A 559 13.56 -8.65 8.16
N CYS A 560 12.31 -8.18 8.26
CA CYS A 560 11.12 -8.96 7.94
C CYS A 560 11.20 -9.55 6.52
N LEU A 561 10.82 -10.82 6.36
CA LEU A 561 10.89 -11.53 5.07
C LEU A 561 9.64 -11.37 4.18
N GLU A 562 8.60 -10.66 4.64
CA GLU A 562 7.34 -10.46 3.90
C GLU A 562 6.69 -11.77 3.43
N CYS A 563 6.73 -12.79 4.30
CA CYS A 563 6.38 -14.17 3.96
C CYS A 563 4.87 -14.43 3.74
N GLY A 564 3.98 -13.55 4.19
CA GLY A 564 2.55 -13.58 3.89
C GLY A 564 2.20 -12.90 2.57
N CYS A 565 0.97 -13.11 2.06
CA CYS A 565 0.56 -12.51 0.80
C CYS A 565 0.45 -10.98 0.89
N LYS A 566 1.15 -10.29 0.00
CA LYS A 566 1.14 -8.82 -0.15
C LYS A 566 -0.20 -8.28 -0.68
N ASP A 567 -1.02 -9.14 -1.28
CA ASP A 567 -2.30 -8.81 -1.92
C ASP A 567 -3.52 -9.17 -1.06
N TYR A 568 -3.31 -9.53 0.22
CA TYR A 568 -4.35 -10.15 1.05
C TYR A 568 -5.68 -9.37 1.11
N PHE A 569 -5.62 -8.04 1.13
CA PHE A 569 -6.78 -7.16 1.23
C PHE A 569 -7.51 -6.95 -0.11
N GLU A 570 -6.84 -7.15 -1.25
CA GLU A 570 -7.40 -7.00 -2.60
C GLU A 570 -7.72 -8.36 -3.26
N CYS A 571 -7.32 -9.47 -2.63
CA CYS A 571 -7.43 -10.81 -3.17
C CYS A 571 -8.89 -11.33 -3.19
N GLN A 572 -9.48 -11.30 -4.39
CA GLN A 572 -10.84 -11.79 -4.64
C GLN A 572 -11.03 -13.28 -4.25
N LEU A 573 -9.99 -14.10 -4.38
CA LEU A 573 -10.06 -15.51 -3.97
C LEU A 573 -10.28 -15.66 -2.47
N VAL A 574 -9.57 -14.87 -1.65
CA VAL A 574 -9.72 -14.87 -0.19
C VAL A 574 -11.14 -14.44 0.19
N ASP A 575 -11.69 -13.43 -0.48
CA ASP A 575 -13.07 -12.98 -0.25
C ASP A 575 -14.10 -14.07 -0.57
N TYR A 576 -13.92 -14.79 -1.68
CA TYR A 576 -14.81 -15.90 -2.03
C TYR A 576 -14.65 -17.11 -1.10
N ILE A 577 -13.43 -17.42 -0.63
CA ILE A 577 -13.20 -18.46 0.40
C ILE A 577 -14.00 -18.14 1.66
N LYS A 578 -13.90 -16.88 2.15
CA LYS A 578 -14.64 -16.40 3.32
C LYS A 578 -16.15 -16.46 3.10
N LYS A 579 -16.63 -15.91 1.97
CA LYS A 579 -18.06 -15.79 1.65
C LYS A 579 -18.76 -17.13 1.51
N TYR A 580 -18.08 -18.14 0.99
CA TYR A 580 -18.66 -19.45 0.72
C TYR A 580 -18.22 -20.56 1.68
N GLU A 581 -17.47 -20.22 2.73
CA GLU A 581 -16.92 -21.16 3.72
C GLU A 581 -16.21 -22.36 3.06
N VAL A 582 -15.34 -22.08 2.08
CA VAL A 582 -14.63 -23.12 1.32
C VAL A 582 -13.64 -23.85 2.21
N ASP A 583 -13.70 -25.18 2.21
CA ASP A 583 -12.70 -26.04 2.85
C ASP A 583 -11.44 -26.10 1.96
N THR A 584 -10.42 -25.32 2.33
CA THR A 584 -9.17 -25.21 1.56
C THR A 584 -8.29 -26.45 1.63
N VAL A 585 -8.61 -27.42 2.50
CA VAL A 585 -7.78 -28.62 2.73
C VAL A 585 -8.36 -29.85 2.01
N LYS A 586 -9.68 -29.91 1.82
CA LYS A 586 -10.39 -31.09 1.29
C LYS A 586 -9.89 -31.62 -0.05
N TYR A 587 -9.41 -30.74 -0.92
CA TYR A 587 -8.94 -31.08 -2.27
C TYR A 587 -7.52 -30.58 -2.53
N HIS A 588 -6.74 -30.30 -1.47
CA HIS A 588 -5.36 -29.88 -1.63
C HIS A 588 -4.62 -30.95 -2.40
N ALA A 589 -4.24 -30.66 -3.65
CA ALA A 589 -3.48 -31.58 -4.47
C ALA A 589 -2.06 -31.67 -3.89
N ASP A 590 -1.40 -32.82 -4.07
CA ASP A 590 0.05 -32.98 -3.88
C ASP A 590 0.78 -32.22 -5.00
N ASN A 591 0.57 -30.91 -5.11
CA ASN A 591 1.25 -30.06 -6.07
C ASN A 591 2.64 -29.76 -5.52
N GLU A 592 3.66 -30.02 -6.32
CA GLU A 592 5.01 -29.56 -6.01
C GLU A 592 5.06 -28.03 -6.01
N LYS A 593 5.93 -27.44 -5.19
CA LYS A 593 6.19 -26.00 -5.24
C LYS A 593 6.73 -25.63 -6.61
N LYS A 594 6.12 -24.64 -7.24
CA LYS A 594 6.50 -24.11 -8.55
C LYS A 594 7.04 -22.69 -8.45
N PHE A 595 7.19 -22.12 -7.25
CA PHE A 595 7.64 -20.74 -7.08
C PHE A 595 8.92 -20.44 -7.88
N HIS A 596 8.76 -19.59 -8.89
CA HIS A 596 9.83 -19.04 -9.70
C HIS A 596 9.71 -17.53 -9.67
N GLU A 597 10.61 -16.89 -8.93
CA GLU A 597 10.74 -15.45 -8.96
C GLU A 597 11.29 -14.99 -10.32
N THR A 598 10.71 -13.93 -10.86
CA THR A 598 11.13 -13.42 -12.17
C THR A 598 12.35 -12.51 -12.06
N ASP A 599 13.13 -12.41 -13.14
CA ASP A 599 14.30 -11.55 -13.23
C ASP A 599 13.97 -10.09 -13.62
N HIS A 600 12.68 -9.75 -13.67
CA HIS A 600 12.19 -8.42 -14.05
C HIS A 600 12.36 -7.39 -12.92
N PRO A 601 12.81 -6.15 -13.18
CA PRO A 601 13.08 -5.17 -12.14
C PRO A 601 11.83 -4.69 -11.38
N PHE A 602 10.67 -4.62 -12.06
CA PHE A 602 9.45 -4.02 -11.50
C PHE A 602 8.31 -5.00 -11.21
N ILE A 603 8.46 -6.26 -11.57
CA ILE A 603 7.39 -7.26 -11.51
C ILE A 603 7.92 -8.43 -10.70
N SER A 604 7.16 -8.87 -9.71
CA SER A 604 7.37 -10.14 -9.00
C SER A 604 6.31 -11.15 -9.42
N GLN A 605 6.70 -12.42 -9.48
CA GLN A 605 5.78 -13.51 -9.80
C GLN A 605 5.86 -14.60 -8.73
N ASN A 606 4.69 -14.99 -8.21
CA ASN A 606 4.54 -16.17 -7.39
C ASN A 606 3.46 -17.08 -7.98
N VAL A 607 3.89 -18.05 -8.78
CA VAL A 607 2.97 -19.00 -9.45
C VAL A 607 2.25 -19.92 -8.48
N ASP A 608 2.77 -20.14 -7.27
CA ASP A 608 2.10 -20.94 -6.23
C ASP A 608 0.80 -20.28 -5.75
N LYS A 609 0.60 -18.99 -6.06
CA LYS A 609 -0.64 -18.26 -5.79
C LYS A 609 -1.61 -18.23 -6.98
N CYS A 610 -1.22 -18.78 -8.13
CA CYS A 610 -2.01 -18.70 -9.36
C CYS A 610 -3.19 -19.67 -9.32
N VAL A 611 -4.36 -19.20 -9.77
CA VAL A 611 -5.57 -20.05 -9.97
C VAL A 611 -5.85 -20.32 -11.45
N LEU A 612 -4.86 -20.09 -12.32
CA LEU A 612 -4.93 -20.33 -13.76
C LEU A 612 -6.14 -19.64 -14.44
N CYS A 613 -6.53 -18.45 -13.98
CA CYS A 613 -7.69 -17.73 -14.54
C CYS A 613 -7.45 -17.23 -15.99
N GLY A 614 -6.19 -17.12 -16.41
CA GLY A 614 -5.78 -16.70 -17.75
C GLY A 614 -5.86 -15.20 -18.03
N LEU A 615 -6.22 -14.36 -17.05
CA LEU A 615 -6.35 -12.92 -17.24
C LEU A 615 -5.02 -12.26 -17.64
N CYS A 616 -3.91 -12.60 -16.97
CA CYS A 616 -2.60 -12.05 -17.28
C CYS A 616 -2.12 -12.41 -18.71
N VAL A 617 -2.28 -13.67 -19.11
CA VAL A 617 -1.94 -14.17 -20.45
C VAL A 617 -2.78 -13.46 -21.53
N ARG A 618 -4.09 -13.42 -21.34
CA ARG A 618 -5.02 -12.80 -22.29
C ARG A 618 -4.84 -11.29 -22.38
N THR A 619 -4.70 -10.60 -21.25
CA THR A 619 -4.44 -9.15 -21.24
C THR A 619 -3.11 -8.80 -21.92
N CYS A 620 -2.07 -9.61 -21.69
CA CYS A 620 -0.79 -9.45 -22.37
C CYS A 620 -0.90 -9.59 -23.90
N ASN A 621 -1.82 -10.43 -24.38
CA ASN A 621 -2.02 -10.72 -25.81
C ASN A 621 -3.05 -9.80 -26.50
N GLU A 622 -4.26 -9.74 -25.96
CA GLU A 622 -5.44 -9.08 -26.54
C GLU A 622 -5.40 -7.55 -26.30
N VAL A 623 -5.03 -7.10 -25.10
CA VAL A 623 -5.04 -5.67 -24.73
C VAL A 623 -3.71 -4.99 -25.02
N VAL A 624 -2.63 -5.51 -24.44
CA VAL A 624 -1.29 -4.90 -24.52
C VAL A 624 -0.63 -5.25 -25.85
N GLY A 625 -0.61 -6.55 -26.15
CA GLY A 625 -0.04 -7.05 -27.36
C GLY A 625 1.42 -7.40 -27.39
N ALA A 626 1.98 -7.58 -26.21
CA ALA A 626 3.29 -8.18 -26.08
C ALA A 626 3.23 -9.69 -26.37
N SER A 627 2.17 -10.37 -25.93
CA SER A 627 2.08 -11.85 -25.97
C SER A 627 3.30 -12.51 -25.28
N ALA A 628 3.79 -11.87 -24.21
CA ALA A 628 4.99 -12.27 -23.47
C ALA A 628 4.75 -13.47 -22.54
N LEU A 629 3.49 -13.77 -22.20
CA LEU A 629 3.07 -14.77 -21.23
C LEU A 629 2.25 -15.86 -21.91
N GLY A 630 2.37 -17.09 -21.42
CA GLY A 630 1.58 -18.24 -21.86
C GLY A 630 1.34 -19.27 -20.76
N PHE A 631 0.50 -20.25 -21.05
CA PHE A 631 0.37 -21.46 -20.23
C PHE A 631 1.40 -22.50 -20.69
N VAL A 632 2.12 -23.07 -19.73
CA VAL A 632 3.11 -24.15 -19.93
C VAL A 632 2.58 -25.41 -19.26
N GLU A 633 2.99 -26.58 -19.75
CA GLU A 633 2.51 -27.90 -19.35
C GLU A 633 1.00 -28.13 -19.55
N ARG A 634 0.47 -29.24 -19.00
CA ARG A 634 -0.95 -29.63 -19.07
C ARG A 634 -1.42 -30.31 -17.79
N GLY A 635 -2.71 -30.22 -17.51
CA GLY A 635 -3.32 -30.84 -16.33
C GLY A 635 -2.90 -30.13 -15.05
N ASN A 636 -2.62 -30.89 -13.97
CA ASN A 636 -2.19 -30.33 -12.68
C ASN A 636 -0.80 -29.68 -12.75
N GLU A 637 0.00 -30.00 -13.77
CA GLU A 637 1.30 -29.37 -13.97
C GLU A 637 1.22 -27.98 -14.58
N THR A 638 0.05 -27.57 -15.08
CA THR A 638 -0.11 -26.28 -15.79
C THR A 638 0.30 -25.09 -14.92
N PHE A 639 1.11 -24.18 -15.47
CA PHE A 639 1.46 -22.90 -14.84
C PHE A 639 1.58 -21.78 -15.88
N VAL A 640 1.62 -20.54 -15.41
CA VAL A 640 1.82 -19.37 -16.28
C VAL A 640 3.29 -18.99 -16.26
N ALA A 641 3.90 -18.87 -17.43
CA ALA A 641 5.30 -18.47 -17.56
C ALA A 641 5.54 -17.57 -18.78
N PRO A 642 6.68 -16.87 -18.83
CA PRO A 642 7.10 -16.16 -20.02
C PRO A 642 7.36 -17.12 -21.19
N ALA A 643 7.31 -16.60 -22.42
CA ALA A 643 7.56 -17.38 -23.63
C ALA A 643 8.91 -18.12 -23.57
N TYR A 644 8.91 -19.42 -23.91
CA TYR A 644 10.07 -20.32 -23.80
C TYR A 644 10.69 -20.42 -22.40
N GLU A 645 9.95 -20.06 -21.35
CA GLU A 645 10.41 -20.05 -19.95
C GLU A 645 11.68 -19.21 -19.72
N GLN A 646 11.92 -18.23 -20.60
CA GLN A 646 13.01 -17.28 -20.46
C GLN A 646 12.69 -16.26 -19.37
N GLY A 647 13.72 -15.53 -18.91
CA GLY A 647 13.51 -14.36 -18.06
C GLY A 647 12.54 -13.37 -18.70
N LEU A 648 11.59 -12.82 -17.93
CA LEU A 648 10.52 -11.97 -18.45
C LEU A 648 11.09 -10.74 -19.19
N LYS A 649 12.26 -10.24 -18.75
CA LYS A 649 12.97 -9.13 -19.39
C LYS A 649 13.54 -9.44 -20.78
N LEU A 650 13.67 -10.72 -21.14
CA LEU A 650 14.15 -11.20 -22.45
C LEU A 650 13.00 -11.43 -23.44
N THR A 651 11.76 -11.28 -23.00
CA THR A 651 10.57 -11.46 -23.84
C THR A 651 10.12 -10.12 -24.46
N SER A 652 9.02 -10.17 -25.20
CA SER A 652 8.31 -8.99 -25.71
C SER A 652 7.63 -8.14 -24.63
N CYS A 653 7.80 -8.45 -23.35
CA CYS A 653 7.26 -7.67 -22.24
C CYS A 653 7.68 -6.19 -22.33
N ILE A 654 6.71 -5.29 -22.25
CA ILE A 654 6.95 -3.83 -22.30
C ILE A 654 6.88 -3.17 -20.92
N SER A 655 6.90 -3.94 -19.84
CA SER A 655 6.76 -3.44 -18.46
C SER A 655 5.48 -2.63 -18.22
N CYS A 656 4.35 -2.96 -18.86
CA CYS A 656 3.08 -2.25 -18.61
C CYS A 656 2.43 -2.59 -17.26
N GLY A 657 2.82 -3.72 -16.66
CA GLY A 657 2.26 -4.26 -15.42
C GLY A 657 0.76 -4.57 -15.44
N GLN A 658 0.13 -4.65 -16.62
CA GLN A 658 -1.27 -5.07 -16.73
C GLN A 658 -1.52 -6.49 -16.24
N CYS A 659 -0.49 -7.35 -16.21
CA CYS A 659 -0.59 -8.67 -15.57
C CYS A 659 -0.82 -8.59 -14.06
N ILE A 660 -0.37 -7.51 -13.41
CA ILE A 660 -0.58 -7.23 -11.98
C ILE A 660 -2.00 -6.70 -11.78
N ASP A 661 -2.38 -5.64 -12.50
CA ASP A 661 -3.69 -4.97 -12.36
C ASP A 661 -4.89 -5.92 -12.54
N VAL A 662 -4.75 -6.97 -13.37
CA VAL A 662 -5.80 -7.96 -13.63
C VAL A 662 -5.66 -9.25 -12.81
N CYS A 663 -4.63 -9.39 -11.97
CA CYS A 663 -4.41 -10.60 -11.19
C CYS A 663 -5.35 -10.63 -9.98
N PRO A 664 -6.22 -11.65 -9.83
CA PRO A 664 -7.19 -11.65 -8.73
C PRO A 664 -6.69 -12.36 -7.45
N THR A 665 -5.43 -12.80 -7.42
CA THR A 665 -4.87 -13.65 -6.34
C THR A 665 -3.47 -13.24 -5.85
N GLY A 666 -2.92 -12.12 -6.31
CA GLY A 666 -1.56 -11.71 -5.96
C GLY A 666 -0.46 -12.65 -6.46
N ALA A 667 -0.70 -13.39 -7.54
CA ALA A 667 0.32 -14.19 -8.22
C ALA A 667 1.28 -13.33 -9.05
N TRP A 668 0.84 -12.14 -9.46
CA TRP A 668 1.65 -11.09 -10.04
C TRP A 668 1.59 -9.89 -9.12
N LEU A 669 2.74 -9.34 -8.75
CA LEU A 669 2.85 -8.23 -7.83
C LEU A 669 3.82 -7.19 -8.36
N ASP A 670 3.67 -5.95 -7.91
CA ASP A 670 4.74 -4.96 -8.00
C ASP A 670 6.01 -5.50 -7.33
N ARG A 671 7.18 -5.07 -7.83
CA ARG A 671 8.46 -5.18 -7.16
C ARG A 671 9.00 -3.77 -6.93
N ARG A 672 9.22 -3.42 -5.66
CA ARG A 672 9.73 -2.11 -5.23
C ARG A 672 10.99 -2.28 -4.38
N GLU A 673 11.96 -1.39 -4.57
CA GLU A 673 13.23 -1.42 -3.84
C GLU A 673 13.26 -0.43 -2.66
N ASN A 674 12.53 0.68 -2.76
CA ASN A 674 12.58 1.79 -1.81
C ASN A 674 11.49 1.76 -0.73
N ILE A 675 10.68 0.70 -0.70
CA ILE A 675 9.60 0.54 0.28
C ILE A 675 9.38 -0.94 0.59
N LYS A 676 9.05 -1.24 1.84
CA LYS A 676 8.64 -2.58 2.26
C LYS A 676 7.25 -2.88 1.68
N GLU A 677 7.13 -4.01 1.00
CA GLU A 677 5.93 -4.45 0.32
C GLU A 677 5.11 -5.33 1.27
N ILE A 678 4.18 -4.70 1.96
CA ILE A 678 3.33 -5.33 2.96
C ILE A 678 1.85 -5.28 2.56
N PRO A 679 1.04 -6.25 3.03
CA PRO A 679 -0.40 -6.18 2.84
C PRO A 679 -0.94 -5.00 3.63
N LEU A 680 -1.58 -4.06 2.94
CA LEU A 680 -2.25 -2.92 3.52
C LEU A 680 -3.61 -2.75 2.85
N ASP A 681 -4.59 -2.33 3.63
CA ASP A 681 -5.78 -1.69 3.09
C ASP A 681 -5.41 -0.25 2.72
N LEU A 682 -5.33 0.02 1.42
CA LEU A 682 -4.85 1.27 0.83
C LEU A 682 -6.02 2.15 0.40
N THR A 683 -5.84 3.47 0.53
CA THR A 683 -6.76 4.44 -0.04
C THR A 683 -6.46 4.60 -1.53
N GLU A 684 -7.48 4.47 -2.37
CA GLU A 684 -7.40 4.72 -3.80
C GLU A 684 -7.73 6.18 -4.13
N THR A 685 -6.87 6.87 -4.88
CA THR A 685 -7.15 8.22 -5.39
C THR A 685 -6.91 8.29 -6.90
N LYS A 686 -7.98 8.59 -7.64
CA LYS A 686 -7.92 8.79 -9.11
C LYS A 686 -7.34 10.16 -9.43
N SER A 687 -6.28 10.19 -10.22
CA SER A 687 -5.59 11.39 -10.67
C SER A 687 -5.02 11.16 -12.07
N VAL A 688 -3.96 11.87 -12.46
CA VAL A 688 -3.38 11.82 -13.82
C VAL A 688 -1.88 11.56 -13.82
N CYS A 689 -1.42 10.73 -14.76
CA CYS A 689 -0.02 10.45 -15.02
C CYS A 689 0.71 11.68 -15.61
N SER A 690 1.85 12.02 -15.04
CA SER A 690 2.65 13.22 -15.39
C SER A 690 3.73 12.99 -16.47
N TYR A 691 3.84 11.80 -17.06
CA TYR A 691 4.94 11.49 -17.98
C TYR A 691 4.74 12.04 -19.40
N CYS A 692 3.93 11.37 -20.23
CA CYS A 692 3.72 11.76 -21.63
C CYS A 692 2.37 12.45 -21.84
N SER A 693 2.22 13.10 -22.99
CA SER A 693 1.07 13.94 -23.33
C SER A 693 -0.27 13.22 -23.54
N VAL A 694 -0.30 11.90 -23.45
CA VAL A 694 -1.57 11.14 -23.37
C VAL A 694 -2.31 11.50 -22.06
N GLY A 695 -1.56 11.76 -20.98
CA GLY A 695 -2.12 12.07 -19.66
C GLY A 695 -3.05 10.95 -19.16
N CYS A 696 -2.58 9.70 -19.16
CA CYS A 696 -3.41 8.56 -18.71
C CYS A 696 -3.95 8.83 -17.30
N GLU A 697 -5.19 8.44 -17.01
CA GLU A 697 -5.64 8.44 -15.63
C GLU A 697 -4.87 7.37 -14.85
N VAL A 698 -4.63 7.64 -13.58
CA VAL A 698 -3.90 6.76 -12.66
C VAL A 698 -4.68 6.67 -11.36
N VAL A 699 -4.70 5.48 -10.76
CA VAL A 699 -5.11 5.31 -9.36
C VAL A 699 -3.85 5.24 -8.53
N TYR A 700 -3.64 6.23 -7.66
CA TYR A 700 -2.62 6.14 -6.63
C TYR A 700 -3.19 5.39 -5.43
N GLU A 701 -2.52 4.32 -5.02
CA GLU A 701 -2.88 3.53 -3.85
C GLU A 701 -1.91 3.87 -2.73
N HIS A 702 -2.41 4.51 -1.68
CA HIS A 702 -1.58 5.14 -0.66
C HIS A 702 -2.14 4.93 0.74
N LYS A 703 -1.29 5.15 1.74
CA LYS A 703 -1.69 5.16 3.15
C LYS A 703 -0.95 6.27 3.87
N ASP A 704 -1.71 7.18 4.46
CA ASP A 704 -1.21 8.45 4.99
C ASP A 704 -0.45 9.25 3.91
N ASN A 705 0.85 9.49 4.07
CA ASN A 705 1.65 10.30 3.15
C ASN A 705 2.61 9.48 2.28
N VAL A 706 2.36 8.18 2.12
CA VAL A 706 3.22 7.24 1.38
C VAL A 706 2.41 6.56 0.27
N VAL A 707 2.91 6.63 -0.97
CA VAL A 707 2.28 5.99 -2.14
C VAL A 707 2.89 4.60 -2.37
N TYR A 708 2.10 3.54 -2.25
CA TYR A 708 2.58 2.16 -2.34
C TYR A 708 2.53 1.62 -3.77
N LYS A 709 1.43 1.89 -4.48
CA LYS A 709 1.23 1.39 -5.84
C LYS A 709 0.59 2.46 -6.73
N ALA A 710 0.69 2.23 -8.02
CA ALA A 710 -0.12 2.89 -9.02
C ALA A 710 -0.73 1.84 -9.94
N SER A 711 -1.99 2.01 -10.30
CA SER A 711 -2.73 1.09 -11.16
C SER A 711 -3.58 1.84 -12.19
N SER A 712 -4.00 1.12 -13.23
CA SER A 712 -4.94 1.65 -14.21
C SER A 712 -6.36 1.57 -13.64
N PRO A 713 -7.22 2.61 -13.80
CA PRO A 713 -8.64 2.50 -13.47
C PRO A 713 -9.27 1.31 -14.19
N LYS A 714 -10.15 0.56 -13.50
CA LYS A 714 -10.72 -0.70 -14.01
C LYS A 714 -11.61 -0.47 -15.24
N GLU A 715 -12.29 0.66 -15.27
CA GLU A 715 -13.15 1.13 -16.37
C GLU A 715 -12.38 1.71 -17.56
N ASN A 716 -11.05 1.87 -17.44
CA ASN A 716 -10.29 2.55 -18.47
C ASN A 716 -10.02 1.66 -19.66
N GLU A 717 -10.47 2.16 -20.80
CA GLU A 717 -10.30 1.52 -22.08
C GLU A 717 -8.82 1.41 -22.50
N ILE A 718 -8.03 2.45 -22.18
CA ILE A 718 -6.59 2.52 -22.46
C ILE A 718 -5.84 2.29 -21.15
N PRO A 719 -5.09 1.18 -21.02
CA PRO A 719 -4.27 0.97 -19.84
C PRO A 719 -3.07 1.92 -19.81
N MET A 720 -2.64 2.23 -18.59
CA MET A 720 -1.42 3.00 -18.35
C MET A 720 -0.18 2.17 -18.71
N CYS A 721 0.90 2.84 -19.13
CA CYS A 721 2.18 2.18 -19.41
C CYS A 721 3.07 2.07 -18.16
N GLY A 722 4.21 1.39 -18.31
CA GLY A 722 5.19 1.21 -17.22
C GLY A 722 5.71 2.50 -16.59
N LYS A 723 5.79 3.60 -17.35
CA LYS A 723 6.21 4.90 -16.81
C LYS A 723 5.28 5.36 -15.69
N GLY A 724 3.98 5.35 -15.95
CA GLY A 724 3.00 5.77 -14.94
C GLY A 724 2.81 4.74 -13.82
N LYS A 725 2.91 3.44 -14.12
CA LYS A 725 2.75 2.38 -13.11
C LYS A 725 3.94 2.30 -12.14
N PHE A 726 5.15 2.23 -12.68
CA PHE A 726 6.35 1.97 -11.90
C PHE A 726 7.17 3.22 -11.57
N GLY A 727 7.02 4.31 -12.34
CA GLY A 727 7.79 5.54 -12.16
C GLY A 727 7.51 6.34 -10.88
N ILE A 728 6.67 5.85 -9.97
CA ILE A 728 6.30 6.53 -8.72
C ILE A 728 7.36 6.49 -7.60
N GLU A 729 8.48 5.78 -7.79
CA GLU A 729 9.51 5.59 -6.73
C GLU A 729 10.11 6.91 -6.20
N HIS A 730 10.16 7.95 -7.05
CA HIS A 730 10.65 9.27 -6.65
C HIS A 730 9.84 9.93 -5.53
N ILE A 731 8.56 9.56 -5.36
CA ILE A 731 7.66 10.18 -4.38
C ILE A 731 8.12 9.87 -2.96
N ASN A 732 8.47 8.61 -2.69
CA ASN A 732 8.90 8.10 -1.38
C ASN A 732 10.43 8.03 -1.25
N ASN A 733 11.20 8.63 -2.15
CA ASN A 733 12.65 8.53 -2.12
C ASN A 733 13.21 9.26 -0.89
N GLU A 734 14.04 8.59 -0.10
CA GLU A 734 14.66 9.18 1.10
C GLU A 734 15.59 10.36 0.80
N ASN A 735 16.13 10.42 -0.43
CA ASN A 735 17.01 11.50 -0.91
C ASN A 735 16.24 12.59 -1.66
N ARG A 736 14.90 12.58 -1.59
CA ARG A 736 14.05 13.62 -2.18
C ARG A 736 14.37 14.98 -1.55
N LEU A 737 14.38 16.03 -2.36
CA LEU A 737 14.48 17.40 -1.86
C LEU A 737 13.19 17.77 -1.14
N LEU A 738 13.25 17.92 0.19
CA LEU A 738 12.12 18.34 1.03
C LEU A 738 12.33 19.71 1.69
N GLU A 739 13.59 20.17 1.77
CA GLU A 739 13.96 21.46 2.34
C GLU A 739 14.53 22.40 1.28
N ALA A 740 14.25 23.70 1.43
CA ALA A 740 14.89 24.72 0.62
C ALA A 740 16.36 24.90 1.04
N LYS A 741 17.24 25.13 0.07
CA LYS A 741 18.68 25.35 0.28
C LYS A 741 19.12 26.67 -0.33
N ALA A 742 20.09 27.30 0.31
CA ALA A 742 20.78 28.48 -0.20
C ALA A 742 22.29 28.26 -0.17
N ARG A 743 22.99 28.78 -1.19
CA ARG A 743 24.44 28.69 -1.28
C ARG A 743 25.10 29.75 -0.41
N VAL A 744 25.78 29.32 0.64
CA VAL A 744 26.53 30.17 1.56
C VAL A 744 28.00 29.75 1.52
N LYS A 745 28.89 30.66 1.14
CA LYS A 745 30.34 30.41 1.01
C LYS A 745 30.70 29.21 0.11
N GLY A 746 29.87 28.93 -0.89
CA GLY A 746 30.08 27.84 -1.85
C GLY A 746 29.34 26.54 -1.51
N GLU A 747 28.85 26.39 -0.29
CA GLU A 747 28.15 25.21 0.21
C GLU A 747 26.64 25.44 0.27
N GLN A 748 25.84 24.40 0.04
CA GLN A 748 24.38 24.46 0.19
C GLN A 748 24.01 24.30 1.67
N THR A 749 23.21 25.22 2.20
CA THR A 749 22.73 25.19 3.58
C THR A 749 21.21 25.28 3.61
N SER A 750 20.56 24.48 4.46
CA SER A 750 19.10 24.53 4.62
C SER A 750 18.63 25.89 5.10
N VAL A 751 17.53 26.36 4.51
CA VAL A 751 16.85 27.62 4.84
C VAL A 751 15.34 27.38 4.85
N SER A 752 14.58 28.22 5.55
CA SER A 752 13.12 28.12 5.48
C SER A 752 12.63 28.44 4.06
N LEU A 753 11.58 27.75 3.62
CA LEU A 753 10.99 27.95 2.30
C LEU A 753 10.53 29.40 2.10
N ASP A 754 9.98 30.01 3.14
CA ASP A 754 9.55 31.42 3.15
C ASP A 754 10.71 32.39 2.94
N THR A 755 11.84 32.15 3.62
CA THR A 755 13.05 32.96 3.45
C THR A 755 13.60 32.81 2.03
N ALA A 756 13.63 31.59 1.50
CA ALA A 756 14.12 31.33 0.16
C ALA A 756 13.25 32.03 -0.90
N LEU A 757 11.92 31.92 -0.80
CA LEU A 757 10.98 32.60 -1.70
C LEU A 757 11.13 34.12 -1.65
N TYR A 758 11.28 34.68 -0.45
CA TYR A 758 11.51 36.12 -0.26
C TYR A 758 12.80 36.59 -0.94
N GLU A 759 13.90 35.87 -0.75
CA GLU A 759 15.18 36.20 -1.37
C GLU A 759 15.14 36.02 -2.90
N ILE A 760 14.51 34.96 -3.40
CA ILE A 760 14.31 34.75 -4.84
C ILE A 760 13.53 35.93 -5.45
N ALA A 761 12.39 36.31 -4.87
CA ALA A 761 11.61 37.45 -5.34
C ALA A 761 12.44 38.75 -5.39
N LYS A 762 13.18 39.05 -4.32
CA LYS A 762 14.06 40.22 -4.26
C LYS A 762 15.16 40.18 -5.31
N ARG A 763 15.82 39.04 -5.49
CA ARG A 763 16.92 38.89 -6.45
C ARG A 763 16.44 39.04 -7.88
N LEU A 764 15.29 38.46 -8.21
CA LEU A 764 14.64 38.66 -9.51
C LEU A 764 14.33 40.13 -9.78
N ARG A 765 13.73 40.82 -8.79
CA ARG A 765 13.45 42.26 -8.91
C ARG A 765 14.73 43.09 -9.04
N ASN A 766 15.80 42.73 -8.32
CA ASN A 766 17.09 43.40 -8.42
C ASN A 766 17.70 43.23 -9.82
N VAL A 767 17.62 42.02 -10.39
CA VAL A 767 18.07 41.79 -11.77
C VAL A 767 17.31 42.69 -12.74
N GLN A 768 15.98 42.72 -12.65
CA GLN A 768 15.15 43.59 -13.49
C GLN A 768 15.52 45.08 -13.32
N ASN A 769 15.69 45.54 -12.07
CA ASN A 769 16.03 46.95 -11.80
C ASN A 769 17.44 47.35 -12.29
N MET A 770 18.41 46.43 -12.25
CA MET A 770 19.79 46.71 -12.60
C MET A 770 20.09 46.53 -14.09
N TYR A 771 19.45 45.57 -14.74
CA TYR A 771 19.77 45.15 -16.11
C TYR A 771 18.62 45.40 -17.10
N GLY A 772 17.41 45.68 -16.62
CA GLY A 772 16.22 45.93 -17.43
C GLY A 772 15.30 44.72 -17.57
N GLU A 773 14.21 44.92 -18.31
CA GLU A 773 13.25 43.88 -18.73
C GLU A 773 13.90 42.88 -19.69
N ASN A 774 13.29 41.70 -19.87
CA ASN A 774 13.79 40.60 -20.69
C ASN A 774 15.20 40.07 -20.31
N GLN A 775 15.69 40.34 -19.09
CA GLN A 775 16.97 39.83 -18.57
C GLN A 775 16.81 38.65 -17.59
N VAL A 776 15.59 38.18 -17.38
CA VAL A 776 15.26 37.02 -16.53
C VAL A 776 14.67 35.93 -17.40
N ALA A 777 15.08 34.67 -17.24
CA ALA A 777 14.46 33.54 -17.93
C ALA A 777 13.79 32.57 -16.95
N PHE A 778 12.63 32.05 -17.35
CA PHE A 778 11.91 30.96 -16.69
C PHE A 778 11.89 29.74 -17.60
N VAL A 779 12.59 28.69 -17.18
CA VAL A 779 12.55 27.37 -17.81
C VAL A 779 11.68 26.47 -16.95
N VAL A 780 10.55 26.02 -17.48
CA VAL A 780 9.51 25.37 -16.70
C VAL A 780 9.08 24.06 -17.34
N SER A 781 9.16 22.98 -16.57
CA SER A 781 8.68 21.67 -16.95
C SER A 781 7.19 21.70 -17.27
N PRO A 782 6.75 21.25 -18.45
CA PRO A 782 5.33 21.17 -18.78
C PRO A 782 4.58 20.04 -18.04
N LYS A 783 5.06 19.62 -16.86
CA LYS A 783 4.36 18.69 -15.97
C LYS A 783 3.51 19.39 -14.92
N LEU A 784 3.80 20.67 -14.65
CA LEU A 784 3.05 21.49 -13.70
C LEU A 784 1.58 21.60 -14.14
N THR A 785 0.70 21.81 -13.17
CA THR A 785 -0.71 22.03 -13.43
C THR A 785 -0.94 23.35 -14.17
N ASN A 786 -2.09 23.47 -14.84
CA ASN A 786 -2.49 24.71 -15.51
C ASN A 786 -2.53 25.88 -14.51
N GLU A 787 -2.94 25.64 -13.29
CA GLU A 787 -3.06 26.63 -12.22
C GLU A 787 -1.67 27.11 -11.75
N GLU A 788 -0.73 26.19 -11.56
CA GLU A 788 0.67 26.48 -11.22
C GLU A 788 1.35 27.30 -12.33
N LEU A 789 1.22 26.84 -13.59
CA LEU A 789 1.75 27.53 -14.76
C LEU A 789 1.16 28.95 -14.89
N LYS A 790 -0.12 29.11 -14.58
CA LYS A 790 -0.79 30.41 -14.62
C LYS A 790 -0.23 31.39 -13.57
N LYS A 791 0.13 30.92 -12.37
CA LYS A 791 0.77 31.79 -11.37
C LYS A 791 2.18 32.20 -11.80
N LEU A 792 2.94 31.27 -12.39
CA LEU A 792 4.26 31.56 -12.94
C LEU A 792 4.20 32.55 -14.11
N SER A 793 3.18 32.47 -14.98
CA SER A 793 3.03 33.44 -16.07
C SER A 793 2.74 34.86 -15.56
N TYR A 794 2.06 35.01 -14.42
CA TYR A 794 1.88 36.31 -13.76
C TYR A 794 3.22 36.88 -13.29
N VAL A 795 4.05 36.04 -12.67
CA VAL A 795 5.40 36.41 -12.22
C VAL A 795 6.28 36.83 -13.40
N ALA A 796 6.29 36.05 -14.48
CA ALA A 796 7.07 36.38 -15.68
C ALA A 796 6.60 37.70 -16.32
N THR A 797 5.29 37.92 -16.41
CA THR A 797 4.71 39.17 -16.92
C THR A 797 5.09 40.37 -16.06
N GLU A 798 5.04 40.24 -14.74
CA GLU A 798 5.42 41.29 -13.78
C GLU A 798 6.93 41.63 -13.85
N LEU A 799 7.77 40.66 -14.19
CA LEU A 799 9.20 40.87 -14.42
C LEU A 799 9.52 41.36 -15.84
N GLY A 800 8.51 41.52 -16.70
CA GLY A 800 8.66 41.97 -18.07
C GLY A 800 9.56 41.04 -18.88
N THR A 801 9.39 39.72 -18.75
CA THR A 801 10.16 38.74 -19.53
C THR A 801 9.33 37.93 -20.52
N GLU A 802 9.85 37.79 -21.73
CA GLU A 802 9.37 36.90 -22.79
C GLU A 802 10.12 35.56 -22.81
N TYR A 803 11.21 35.41 -22.05
CA TYR A 803 11.97 34.15 -21.94
C TYR A 803 11.29 33.16 -20.99
N MET A 804 10.07 32.75 -21.33
CA MET A 804 9.27 31.80 -20.57
C MET A 804 9.00 30.56 -21.43
N GLY A 805 9.58 29.42 -21.06
CA GLY A 805 9.69 28.29 -21.97
C GLY A 805 10.10 26.97 -21.32
N SER A 806 10.43 25.99 -22.15
CA SER A 806 10.90 24.66 -21.74
C SER A 806 11.92 24.13 -22.74
N PHE A 807 12.88 23.32 -22.30
CA PHE A 807 13.81 22.66 -23.23
C PHE A 807 13.16 21.57 -24.08
N THR A 808 11.91 21.21 -23.77
CA THR A 808 11.11 20.27 -24.57
C THR A 808 10.34 20.93 -25.72
N ILE A 809 10.33 22.27 -25.79
CA ILE A 809 9.61 23.05 -26.81
C ILE A 809 10.50 23.38 -28.00
N ASP A 810 9.97 23.19 -29.21
CA ASP A 810 10.67 23.49 -30.46
C ASP A 810 10.67 25.00 -30.79
N SER A 811 11.62 25.40 -31.63
CA SER A 811 11.80 26.81 -32.02
C SER A 811 10.74 27.35 -32.98
N GLU A 812 9.95 26.48 -33.59
CA GLU A 812 8.87 26.85 -34.49
C GLU A 812 7.50 26.52 -33.90
N PRO A 813 6.45 27.32 -34.18
CA PRO A 813 5.10 27.14 -33.64
C PRO A 813 4.32 25.91 -34.15
N GLY A 814 5.00 24.85 -34.62
CA GLY A 814 4.40 23.57 -35.01
C GLY A 814 3.25 23.73 -36.00
N ILE A 815 2.11 23.07 -35.71
CA ILE A 815 0.90 23.08 -36.55
C ILE A 815 0.09 24.38 -36.47
N GLU A 816 0.43 25.31 -35.56
CA GLU A 816 -0.33 26.53 -35.30
C GLU A 816 -0.40 27.46 -36.51
N THR A 817 0.67 27.51 -37.32
CA THR A 817 0.71 28.34 -38.54
C THR A 817 -0.22 27.85 -39.64
N VAL A 818 -0.67 26.59 -39.55
CA VAL A 818 -1.58 25.97 -40.52
C VAL A 818 -3.00 25.91 -39.96
N LEU A 819 -3.17 25.43 -38.74
CA LEU A 819 -4.49 25.24 -38.13
C LEU A 819 -5.02 26.48 -37.42
N GLY A 820 -4.19 27.48 -37.16
CA GLY A 820 -4.51 28.67 -36.35
C GLY A 820 -4.36 28.45 -34.84
N GLU A 821 -4.26 27.21 -34.39
CA GLU A 821 -4.00 26.81 -33.00
C GLU A 821 -3.03 25.62 -32.98
N ASN A 822 -2.10 25.56 -32.01
CA ASN A 822 -1.20 24.41 -31.83
C ASN A 822 -1.91 23.28 -31.07
N LYS A 823 -3.06 22.82 -31.57
CA LYS A 823 -3.94 21.87 -30.89
C LYS A 823 -4.39 20.76 -31.85
N SER A 824 -4.44 19.53 -31.36
CA SER A 824 -5.10 18.42 -32.05
C SER A 824 -6.58 18.75 -32.31
N ASN A 825 -7.10 18.41 -33.48
CA ASN A 825 -8.48 18.71 -33.86
C ASN A 825 -9.45 17.53 -33.67
N VAL A 826 -8.92 16.38 -33.24
CA VAL A 826 -9.67 15.18 -32.86
C VAL A 826 -9.07 14.58 -31.60
N THR A 827 -9.88 13.85 -30.83
CA THR A 827 -9.48 13.22 -29.57
C THR A 827 -9.04 11.76 -29.73
N LEU A 828 -8.32 11.22 -28.75
CA LEU A 828 -7.96 9.80 -28.74
C LEU A 828 -9.18 8.86 -28.69
N ASN A 829 -10.29 9.32 -28.11
CA ASN A 829 -11.56 8.57 -28.06
C ASN A 829 -12.26 8.51 -29.42
N GLU A 830 -11.98 9.45 -30.32
CA GLU A 830 -12.57 9.43 -31.66
C GLU A 830 -11.92 8.41 -32.60
N LEU A 831 -10.77 7.84 -32.22
CA LEU A 831 -10.08 6.79 -32.98
C LEU A 831 -10.95 5.52 -33.14
N ASP A 832 -11.86 5.25 -32.22
CA ASP A 832 -12.76 4.09 -32.29
C ASP A 832 -13.71 4.17 -33.49
N ALA A 833 -14.07 5.38 -33.93
CA ALA A 833 -14.92 5.63 -35.08
C ALA A 833 -14.16 5.88 -36.40
N ALA A 834 -12.83 5.98 -36.36
CA ALA A 834 -11.98 6.09 -37.56
C ALA A 834 -12.03 4.81 -38.41
N ASP A 835 -11.94 4.94 -39.74
CA ASP A 835 -11.89 3.82 -40.69
C ASP A 835 -10.49 3.62 -41.31
N LEU A 836 -9.55 4.53 -41.06
CA LEU A 836 -8.12 4.42 -41.35
C LEU A 836 -7.34 5.20 -40.29
N ILE A 837 -6.24 4.64 -39.81
CA ILE A 837 -5.31 5.33 -38.91
C ILE A 837 -3.90 5.34 -39.52
N ILE A 838 -3.24 6.49 -39.47
CA ILE A 838 -1.83 6.65 -39.82
C ILE A 838 -1.06 7.01 -38.56
N SER A 839 -0.16 6.13 -38.13
CA SER A 839 0.76 6.29 -37.02
C SER A 839 2.08 6.84 -37.55
N ALA A 840 2.35 8.13 -37.34
CA ALA A 840 3.53 8.82 -37.80
C ALA A 840 4.55 8.99 -36.66
N GLY A 841 5.79 8.54 -36.86
CA GLY A 841 6.88 8.63 -35.88
C GLY A 841 6.97 7.43 -34.93
N GLN A 842 7.72 7.57 -33.84
CA GLN A 842 7.99 6.50 -32.86
C GLN A 842 6.94 6.48 -31.73
N LEU A 843 5.66 6.43 -32.13
CA LEU A 843 4.52 6.60 -31.24
C LEU A 843 4.44 5.55 -30.12
N TYR A 844 4.66 4.28 -30.42
CA TYR A 844 4.54 3.22 -29.40
C TYR A 844 5.70 3.34 -28.39
N GLU A 845 6.87 3.76 -28.84
CA GLU A 845 8.08 3.88 -28.04
C GLU A 845 7.96 5.04 -27.03
N HIS A 846 7.46 6.19 -27.47
CA HIS A 846 7.35 7.40 -26.64
C HIS A 846 6.01 7.54 -25.92
N HIS A 847 4.92 7.04 -26.51
CA HIS A 847 3.55 7.11 -25.99
C HIS A 847 2.88 5.74 -25.93
N PRO A 848 3.37 4.80 -25.10
CA PRO A 848 2.93 3.40 -25.18
C PRO A 848 1.43 3.18 -24.99
N ALA A 849 0.76 4.02 -24.20
CA ALA A 849 -0.70 3.97 -24.02
C ALA A 849 -1.45 4.22 -25.35
N ALA A 850 -1.03 5.22 -26.12
CA ALA A 850 -1.58 5.45 -27.46
C ALA A 850 -1.25 4.26 -28.39
N GLY A 851 -0.02 3.75 -28.34
CA GLY A 851 0.41 2.55 -29.09
C GLY A 851 -0.46 1.32 -28.81
N MET A 852 -0.80 1.05 -27.55
CA MET A 852 -1.69 -0.04 -27.15
C MET A 852 -3.11 0.14 -27.72
N LYS A 853 -3.67 1.37 -27.68
CA LYS A 853 -4.96 1.66 -28.33
C LYS A 853 -4.90 1.42 -29.84
N LEU A 854 -3.86 1.90 -30.51
CA LEU A 854 -3.70 1.72 -31.97
C LEU A 854 -3.61 0.24 -32.36
N ARG A 855 -2.87 -0.56 -31.60
CA ARG A 855 -2.78 -2.01 -31.83
C ARG A 855 -4.14 -2.68 -31.68
N ARG A 856 -4.89 -2.37 -30.62
CA ARG A 856 -6.21 -2.95 -30.43
C ARG A 856 -7.13 -2.62 -31.61
N LEU A 857 -7.07 -1.38 -32.09
CA LEU A 857 -7.84 -0.96 -33.25
C LEU A 857 -7.41 -1.68 -34.53
N SER A 858 -6.12 -1.99 -34.70
CA SER A 858 -5.60 -2.67 -35.90
C SER A 858 -6.21 -4.04 -36.19
N VAL A 859 -6.84 -4.67 -35.19
CA VAL A 859 -7.62 -5.91 -35.36
C VAL A 859 -8.86 -5.71 -36.25
N SER A 860 -9.47 -4.53 -36.20
CA SER A 860 -10.76 -4.23 -36.86
C SER A 860 -10.67 -3.22 -38.00
N LYS A 861 -9.58 -2.44 -38.07
CA LYS A 861 -9.39 -1.38 -39.07
C LYS A 861 -7.94 -1.27 -39.53
N PRO A 862 -7.67 -0.79 -40.75
CA PRO A 862 -6.31 -0.62 -41.24
C PRO A 862 -5.55 0.45 -40.45
N VAL A 863 -4.34 0.11 -40.02
CA VAL A 863 -3.36 1.03 -39.44
C VAL A 863 -2.09 1.02 -40.28
N ILE A 864 -1.57 2.19 -40.60
CA ILE A 864 -0.31 2.37 -41.33
C ILE A 864 0.73 2.96 -40.38
N SER A 865 1.89 2.33 -40.26
CA SER A 865 3.03 2.84 -39.48
C SER A 865 4.05 3.50 -40.40
N ALA A 866 4.25 4.81 -40.24
CA ALA A 866 5.18 5.64 -40.99
C ALA A 866 6.28 6.16 -40.05
N SER A 867 7.42 5.46 -40.03
CA SER A 867 8.56 5.76 -39.16
C SER A 867 9.88 5.55 -39.91
N THR A 868 10.87 6.40 -39.63
CA THR A 868 12.24 6.33 -40.17
C THR A 868 13.06 5.20 -39.55
N VAL A 869 12.68 4.77 -38.35
CA VAL A 869 13.26 3.64 -37.63
C VAL A 869 12.26 2.51 -37.44
N LYS A 870 12.76 1.31 -37.17
CA LYS A 870 11.92 0.16 -36.83
C LYS A 870 11.19 0.40 -35.50
N THR A 871 9.86 0.33 -35.52
CA THR A 871 9.01 0.47 -34.33
C THR A 871 8.28 -0.82 -34.00
N LYS A 872 7.76 -0.93 -32.77
CA LYS A 872 6.87 -2.02 -32.34
C LYS A 872 5.58 -2.09 -33.17
N ALA A 873 5.19 -1.00 -33.83
CA ALA A 873 4.00 -0.95 -34.66
C ALA A 873 4.14 -1.79 -35.94
N GLU A 874 5.36 -2.00 -36.46
CA GLU A 874 5.60 -2.79 -37.68
C GLU A 874 5.15 -4.26 -37.57
N ASN A 875 4.98 -4.78 -36.35
CA ASN A 875 4.55 -6.15 -36.11
C ASN A 875 3.04 -6.38 -36.36
N TRP A 876 2.24 -5.30 -36.37
CA TRP A 876 0.77 -5.39 -36.43
C TRP A 876 0.10 -4.33 -37.32
N ALA A 877 0.85 -3.34 -37.81
CA ALA A 877 0.41 -2.33 -38.76
C ALA A 877 1.10 -2.50 -40.13
N LYS A 878 0.49 -1.98 -41.19
CA LYS A 878 1.12 -1.91 -42.51
C LYS A 878 2.27 -0.89 -42.46
N LYS A 879 3.51 -1.33 -42.72
CA LYS A 879 4.67 -0.44 -42.79
C LYS A 879 4.64 0.46 -44.03
N ALA A 880 4.94 1.73 -43.85
CA ALA A 880 5.33 2.65 -44.92
C ALA A 880 6.87 2.82 -44.92
N ASP A 881 7.46 2.93 -46.11
CA ASP A 881 8.90 3.16 -46.29
C ASP A 881 9.20 4.66 -46.20
N VAL A 882 9.69 5.08 -45.04
CA VAL A 882 9.98 6.48 -44.71
C VAL A 882 11.48 6.61 -44.49
N LYS A 883 12.14 7.47 -45.28
CA LYS A 883 13.55 7.83 -45.08
C LYS A 883 13.73 9.14 -44.32
N GLU A 884 12.82 10.07 -44.55
CA GLU A 884 12.80 11.40 -43.94
C GLU A 884 11.33 11.86 -43.89
N TYR A 885 10.89 12.37 -42.73
CA TYR A 885 9.47 12.68 -42.52
C TYR A 885 8.95 13.80 -43.42
N GLU A 886 9.68 14.90 -43.57
CA GLU A 886 9.23 16.06 -44.37
C GLU A 886 9.06 15.66 -45.84
N LEU A 887 10.10 15.04 -46.41
CA LEU A 887 10.09 14.56 -47.80
C LEU A 887 9.00 13.49 -48.04
N PHE A 888 8.82 12.55 -47.12
CA PHE A 888 7.81 11.50 -47.26
C PHE A 888 6.39 12.06 -47.24
N PHE A 889 6.04 12.90 -46.26
CA PHE A 889 4.69 13.46 -46.19
C PHE A 889 4.41 14.48 -47.28
N ALA A 890 5.42 15.21 -47.77
CA ALA A 890 5.29 16.03 -48.97
C ALA A 890 4.98 15.19 -50.22
N ALA A 891 5.62 14.02 -50.36
CA ALA A 891 5.30 13.06 -51.42
C ALA A 891 3.88 12.47 -51.27
N VAL A 892 3.41 12.22 -50.04
CA VAL A 892 2.01 11.80 -49.80
C VAL A 892 1.03 12.89 -50.24
N LEU A 893 1.30 14.15 -49.89
CA LEU A 893 0.50 15.29 -50.30
C LEU A 893 0.45 15.43 -51.84
N LYS A 894 1.60 15.29 -52.51
CA LYS A 894 1.67 15.26 -53.98
C LYS A 894 0.79 14.15 -54.55
N ALA A 895 0.93 12.93 -54.06
CA ALA A 895 0.16 11.78 -54.54
C ALA A 895 -1.36 11.95 -54.31
N LEU A 896 -1.78 12.58 -53.22
CA LEU A 896 -3.19 12.92 -52.95
C LEU A 896 -3.76 13.95 -53.94
N ILE A 897 -2.93 14.86 -54.42
CA ILE A 897 -3.30 15.86 -55.43
C ILE A 897 -3.38 15.20 -56.82
N GLU A 898 -2.38 14.39 -57.17
CA GLU A 898 -2.32 13.70 -58.47
C GLU A 898 -3.43 12.66 -58.65
N ASN A 899 -3.80 11.93 -57.59
CA ASN A 899 -4.87 10.94 -57.64
C ASN A 899 -6.29 11.52 -57.52
N GLY A 900 -6.39 12.86 -57.43
CA GLY A 900 -7.63 13.63 -57.39
C GLY A 900 -8.37 13.64 -56.05
N THR A 901 -7.77 13.12 -54.97
CA THR A 901 -8.37 13.16 -53.63
C THR A 901 -8.41 14.59 -53.08
N ILE A 902 -7.31 15.33 -53.26
CA ILE A 902 -7.23 16.77 -53.03
C ILE A 902 -7.31 17.48 -54.37
N LYS A 903 -8.25 18.41 -54.52
CA LYS A 903 -8.40 19.19 -55.76
C LYS A 903 -7.30 20.25 -55.85
N LYS A 904 -6.65 20.38 -57.01
CA LYS A 904 -5.64 21.43 -57.25
C LYS A 904 -6.21 22.84 -56.99
N GLU A 905 -7.49 23.05 -57.28
CA GLU A 905 -8.20 24.31 -57.01
C GLU A 905 -8.31 24.62 -55.52
N ALA A 906 -8.43 23.60 -54.67
CA ALA A 906 -8.46 23.78 -53.21
C ALA A 906 -7.10 24.26 -52.69
N VAL A 907 -6.00 23.74 -53.26
CA VAL A 907 -4.64 24.19 -52.95
C VAL A 907 -4.41 25.64 -53.39
N LYS A 908 -4.79 25.97 -54.63
CA LYS A 908 -4.69 27.34 -55.18
C LYS A 908 -5.56 28.38 -54.47
N GLY A 909 -6.51 27.96 -53.65
CA GLY A 909 -7.32 28.86 -52.81
C GLY A 909 -6.54 29.52 -51.68
N PHE A 910 -5.35 29.01 -51.34
CA PHE A 910 -4.46 29.58 -50.33
C PHE A 910 -3.44 30.53 -50.97
N ALA A 911 -3.03 31.57 -50.23
CA ALA A 911 -2.15 32.63 -50.73
C ALA A 911 -0.83 32.12 -51.33
N ASN A 912 -0.29 31.03 -50.78
CA ASN A 912 0.95 30.39 -51.20
C ASN A 912 0.72 29.01 -51.87
N GLY A 913 -0.50 28.74 -52.33
CA GLY A 913 -0.85 27.46 -52.95
C GLY A 913 -0.08 27.15 -54.23
N GLU A 914 0.21 28.16 -55.07
CA GLU A 914 1.01 27.96 -56.28
C GLU A 914 2.48 27.64 -55.98
N GLU A 915 3.03 28.25 -54.94
CA GLU A 915 4.38 28.00 -54.48
C GLU A 915 4.53 26.58 -53.93
N LEU A 916 3.55 26.13 -53.12
CA LEU A 916 3.49 24.75 -52.64
C LEU A 916 3.46 23.75 -53.79
N LEU A 917 2.58 23.95 -54.78
CA LEU A 917 2.49 23.07 -55.96
C LEU A 917 3.84 23.01 -56.71
N SER A 918 4.51 24.15 -56.89
CA SER A 918 5.82 24.20 -57.53
C SER A 918 6.92 23.50 -56.71
N SER A 919 6.85 23.57 -55.38
CA SER A 919 7.81 22.88 -54.50
C SER A 919 7.64 21.36 -54.58
N ILE A 920 6.41 20.84 -54.41
CA ILE A 920 6.15 19.41 -54.40
C ILE A 920 6.24 18.76 -55.80
N ASP A 921 6.01 19.50 -56.89
CA ASP A 921 6.16 18.96 -58.25
C ASP A 921 7.60 18.48 -58.52
N LYS A 922 8.60 19.06 -57.83
CA LYS A 922 10.02 18.67 -57.92
C LYS A 922 10.34 17.32 -57.26
N LEU A 923 9.44 16.78 -56.43
CA LEU A 923 9.65 15.51 -55.73
C LEU A 923 9.60 14.33 -56.71
N GLU A 924 10.54 13.39 -56.56
CA GLU A 924 10.50 12.11 -57.25
C GLU A 924 9.29 11.27 -56.82
N GLN A 925 8.83 10.36 -57.69
CA GLN A 925 7.76 9.42 -57.33
C GLN A 925 8.21 8.52 -56.18
N ASN A 926 7.38 8.43 -55.14
CA ASN A 926 7.59 7.55 -54.00
C ASN A 926 6.41 6.56 -53.91
N LYS A 927 6.68 5.31 -54.27
CA LYS A 927 5.67 4.24 -54.27
C LYS A 927 5.01 4.05 -52.90
N SER A 928 5.77 4.15 -51.81
CA SER A 928 5.18 4.01 -50.48
C SER A 928 4.25 5.16 -50.14
N ALA A 929 4.59 6.40 -50.54
CA ALA A 929 3.73 7.55 -50.37
C ALA A 929 2.44 7.45 -51.20
N GLU A 930 2.53 6.94 -52.43
CA GLU A 930 1.37 6.65 -53.30
C GLU A 930 0.40 5.63 -52.65
N GLU A 931 0.94 4.57 -52.04
CA GLU A 931 0.13 3.57 -51.34
C GLU A 931 -0.59 4.14 -50.11
N VAL A 932 0.05 5.06 -49.38
CA VAL A 932 -0.58 5.79 -48.27
C VAL A 932 -1.69 6.70 -48.80
N ALA A 933 -1.42 7.47 -49.86
CA ALA A 933 -2.42 8.34 -50.49
C ALA A 933 -3.64 7.57 -51.01
N GLU A 934 -3.44 6.39 -51.60
CA GLU A 934 -4.52 5.51 -52.06
C GLU A 934 -5.33 4.94 -50.90
N SER A 935 -4.69 4.67 -49.76
CA SER A 935 -5.38 4.23 -48.54
C SER A 935 -6.26 5.36 -47.98
N ILE A 936 -5.73 6.58 -47.93
CA ILE A 936 -6.49 7.78 -47.53
C ILE A 936 -7.69 8.01 -48.45
N LYS A 937 -7.52 7.87 -49.78
CA LYS A 937 -8.60 8.02 -50.77
C LYS A 937 -9.79 7.09 -50.54
N LYS A 938 -9.53 5.85 -50.07
CA LYS A 938 -10.57 4.85 -49.76
C LYS A 938 -11.27 5.10 -48.43
N SER A 939 -10.65 5.89 -47.55
CA SER A 939 -11.14 6.18 -46.22
C SER A 939 -12.09 7.38 -46.23
N LYS A 940 -13.16 7.32 -45.43
CA LYS A 940 -14.05 8.46 -45.19
C LYS A 940 -13.66 9.20 -43.91
N LYS A 941 -13.05 8.50 -42.95
CA LYS A 941 -12.71 8.98 -41.62
C LYS A 941 -11.24 8.69 -41.29
N PRO A 942 -10.28 9.28 -42.03
CA PRO A 942 -8.87 9.07 -41.76
C PRO A 942 -8.44 9.90 -40.55
N VAL A 943 -7.71 9.28 -39.63
CA VAL A 943 -7.04 9.98 -38.52
C VAL A 943 -5.54 9.75 -38.60
N ILE A 944 -4.77 10.83 -38.50
CA ILE A 944 -3.33 10.82 -38.40
C ILE A 944 -2.98 11.05 -36.93
N VAL A 945 -2.13 10.19 -36.36
CA VAL A 945 -1.54 10.38 -35.03
C VAL A 945 -0.05 10.59 -35.26
N ALA A 946 0.52 11.66 -34.72
CA ALA A 946 1.91 12.04 -34.92
C ALA A 946 2.64 12.25 -33.57
N ASP A 947 3.89 11.80 -33.50
CA ASP A 947 4.77 11.99 -32.34
C ASP A 947 5.69 13.21 -32.53
N GLU A 948 5.44 14.30 -31.79
CA GLU A 948 6.25 15.54 -31.83
C GLU A 948 7.64 15.37 -31.22
N ASN A 949 7.91 14.26 -30.52
CA ASN A 949 9.26 13.96 -30.04
C ASN A 949 10.22 13.54 -31.16
N THR A 950 9.70 13.05 -32.29
CA THR A 950 10.51 12.54 -33.40
C THR A 950 10.23 13.25 -34.71
N ILE A 951 8.98 13.64 -34.94
CA ILE A 951 8.57 14.40 -36.11
C ILE A 951 8.77 15.88 -35.83
N GLY A 952 9.69 16.51 -36.58
CA GLY A 952 9.93 17.95 -36.49
C GLY A 952 8.75 18.80 -37.00
N SER A 953 8.71 20.07 -36.55
CA SER A 953 7.69 21.07 -36.90
C SER A 953 7.33 21.12 -38.39
N LYS A 954 8.34 21.08 -39.28
CA LYS A 954 8.16 21.11 -40.74
C LYS A 954 7.26 19.98 -41.26
N ALA A 955 7.52 18.75 -40.83
CA ALA A 955 6.71 17.59 -41.23
C ALA A 955 5.31 17.61 -40.59
N LEU A 956 5.19 18.06 -39.34
CA LEU A 956 3.89 18.24 -38.67
C LEU A 956 3.00 19.23 -39.43
N LYS A 957 3.57 20.32 -39.95
CA LYS A 957 2.84 21.29 -40.78
C LYS A 957 2.29 20.67 -42.06
N ILE A 958 3.04 19.79 -42.72
CA ILE A 958 2.54 19.06 -43.91
C ILE A 958 1.36 18.15 -43.54
N LEU A 959 1.42 17.47 -42.40
CA LEU A 959 0.29 16.67 -41.90
C LEU A 959 -0.95 17.53 -41.61
N ALA A 960 -0.74 18.74 -41.08
CA ALA A 960 -1.79 19.73 -40.91
C ALA A 960 -2.35 20.21 -42.25
N ASP A 961 -1.51 20.46 -43.26
CA ASP A 961 -1.94 20.83 -44.62
C ASP A 961 -2.82 19.75 -45.24
N ILE A 962 -2.40 18.48 -45.14
CA ILE A 962 -3.21 17.33 -45.58
C ILE A 962 -4.57 17.35 -44.88
N THR A 963 -4.60 17.61 -43.58
CA THR A 963 -5.84 17.65 -42.79
C THR A 963 -6.79 18.77 -43.24
N VAL A 964 -6.24 19.97 -43.50
CA VAL A 964 -6.99 21.13 -43.98
C VAL A 964 -7.50 20.91 -45.39
N LEU A 965 -6.64 20.49 -46.31
CA LEU A 965 -6.97 20.30 -47.73
C LEU A 965 -7.96 19.16 -47.99
N MET A 966 -7.97 18.15 -47.13
CA MET A 966 -8.99 17.10 -47.12
C MET A 966 -10.35 17.58 -46.57
N GLY A 967 -10.41 18.80 -46.02
CA GLY A 967 -11.61 19.33 -45.36
C GLY A 967 -11.96 18.55 -44.09
N ASN A 968 -10.96 18.05 -43.37
CA ASN A 968 -11.12 17.25 -42.15
C ASN A 968 -10.96 18.08 -40.87
N LYS A 969 -10.39 19.29 -40.94
CA LYS A 969 -10.10 20.17 -39.80
C LYS A 969 -11.25 20.25 -38.77
N ASP A 970 -12.47 20.50 -39.22
CA ASP A 970 -13.62 20.76 -38.35
C ASP A 970 -14.65 19.62 -38.35
N LYS A 971 -14.22 18.39 -38.66
CA LYS A 971 -15.11 17.21 -38.73
C LYS A 971 -14.77 16.19 -37.65
N PRO A 972 -15.78 15.59 -36.99
CA PRO A 972 -15.53 14.56 -36.01
C PRO A 972 -15.00 13.27 -36.66
N HIS A 973 -14.20 12.54 -35.89
CA HIS A 973 -13.64 11.23 -36.21
C HIS A 973 -12.66 11.21 -37.39
N ARG A 974 -12.13 12.36 -37.80
CA ARG A 974 -11.13 12.48 -38.88
C ARG A 974 -10.29 13.72 -38.66
N GLY A 975 -8.97 13.62 -38.77
CA GLY A 975 -8.09 14.73 -38.42
C GLY A 975 -6.68 14.32 -38.05
N LEU A 976 -6.04 15.16 -37.23
CA LEU A 976 -4.68 15.06 -36.76
C LEU A 976 -4.63 15.14 -35.22
N ILE A 977 -3.98 14.15 -34.62
CA ILE A 977 -3.58 14.14 -33.21
C ILE A 977 -2.07 14.32 -33.16
N VAL A 978 -1.58 15.31 -32.42
CA VAL A 978 -0.14 15.52 -32.21
C VAL A 978 0.19 15.25 -30.74
N LEU A 979 0.82 14.12 -30.47
CA LEU A 979 1.31 13.77 -29.15
C LEU A 979 2.60 14.54 -28.85
N LYS A 980 2.54 15.37 -27.80
CA LYS A 980 3.59 16.28 -27.33
C LYS A 980 4.54 15.62 -26.32
N ALA A 981 5.61 16.31 -25.94
CA ALA A 981 6.66 15.77 -25.09
C ALA A 981 6.21 15.35 -23.67
N LYS A 982 5.43 16.17 -22.98
CA LYS A 982 5.04 15.96 -21.57
C LYS A 982 3.52 16.06 -21.35
N ALA A 983 3.07 15.58 -20.18
CA ALA A 983 1.66 15.46 -19.85
C ALA A 983 0.84 16.75 -20.02
N ASN A 984 1.41 17.90 -19.66
CA ASN A 984 0.76 19.21 -19.78
C ASN A 984 1.44 20.15 -20.78
N SER A 985 2.16 19.62 -21.78
CA SER A 985 2.77 20.46 -22.84
C SER A 985 1.75 21.33 -23.57
N GLN A 986 0.52 20.84 -23.78
CA GLN A 986 -0.54 21.66 -24.38
C GLN A 986 -0.96 22.80 -23.44
N GLY A 987 -1.09 22.54 -22.14
CA GLY A 987 -1.46 23.57 -21.15
C GLY A 987 -0.39 24.65 -21.02
N ALA A 988 0.89 24.26 -20.96
CA ALA A 988 2.02 25.20 -20.97
C ALA A 988 2.00 26.10 -22.21
N TRP A 989 1.80 25.53 -23.41
CA TRP A 989 1.68 26.30 -24.65
C TRP A 989 0.50 27.29 -24.62
N ASN A 990 -0.65 26.83 -24.12
CA ASN A 990 -1.87 27.65 -23.99
C ASN A 990 -1.72 28.80 -22.99
N LEU A 991 -0.80 28.68 -22.03
CA LEU A 991 -0.54 29.67 -20.98
C LEU A 991 0.68 30.57 -21.26
N GLY A 992 1.26 30.46 -22.46
CA GLY A 992 2.31 31.36 -22.94
C GLY A 992 3.75 30.89 -22.74
N PHE A 993 3.96 29.65 -22.26
CA PHE A 993 5.28 29.05 -22.17
C PHE A 993 5.67 28.55 -23.57
N ARG A 994 6.17 29.46 -24.42
CA ARG A 994 6.39 29.21 -25.85
C ARG A 994 7.85 29.36 -26.28
N THR A 995 8.72 29.83 -25.40
CA THR A 995 10.14 30.02 -25.73
C THR A 995 10.85 28.67 -25.78
N SER A 996 11.58 28.41 -26.86
CA SER A 996 12.24 27.12 -27.06
C SER A 996 13.51 26.98 -26.22
N GLY A 997 13.89 25.74 -25.91
CA GLY A 997 15.16 25.43 -25.25
C GLY A 997 16.36 26.03 -25.98
N LYS A 998 16.34 26.00 -27.31
CA LYS A 998 17.38 26.61 -28.15
C LYS A 998 17.47 28.12 -27.95
N ALA A 999 16.34 28.84 -27.96
CA ALA A 999 16.33 30.28 -27.75
C ALA A 999 16.84 30.67 -26.37
N VAL A 1000 16.45 29.92 -25.32
CA VAL A 1000 16.99 30.12 -23.96
C VAL A 1000 18.48 29.80 -23.90
N LYS A 1001 18.92 28.71 -24.53
CA LYS A 1001 20.33 28.30 -24.59
C LYS A 1001 21.20 29.39 -25.22
N ASP A 1002 20.79 29.87 -26.40
CA ASP A 1002 21.53 30.88 -27.15
C ASP A 1002 21.60 32.20 -26.34
N ALA A 1003 20.50 32.61 -25.71
CA ALA A 1003 20.46 33.80 -24.85
C ALA A 1003 21.35 33.68 -23.60
N LEU A 1004 21.43 32.49 -22.99
CA LEU A 1004 22.34 32.23 -21.86
C LEU A 1004 23.80 32.28 -22.31
N ILE A 1005 24.14 31.64 -23.42
CA ILE A 1005 25.52 31.61 -23.97
C ILE A 1005 25.97 33.02 -24.38
N ASN A 1006 25.08 33.80 -25.00
CA ASN A 1006 25.32 35.18 -25.39
C ASN A 1006 25.31 36.16 -24.22
N ASN A 1007 25.06 35.69 -22.99
CA ASN A 1007 25.00 36.49 -21.77
C ASN A 1007 23.93 37.60 -21.86
N GLU A 1008 22.81 37.31 -22.52
CA GLU A 1008 21.62 38.16 -22.60
C GLU A 1008 20.72 37.99 -21.38
N ILE A 1009 20.81 36.85 -20.69
CA ILE A 1009 20.09 36.57 -19.44
C ILE A 1009 21.01 36.79 -18.24
N LYS A 1010 20.51 37.47 -17.22
CA LYS A 1010 21.21 37.73 -15.94
C LYS A 1010 20.56 37.01 -14.76
N GLY A 1011 19.28 36.71 -14.83
CA GLY A 1011 18.54 35.94 -13.83
C GLY A 1011 17.95 34.68 -14.45
N LEU A 1012 18.11 33.52 -13.82
CA LEU A 1012 17.54 32.28 -14.31
C LEU A 1012 16.75 31.57 -13.20
N VAL A 1013 15.55 31.09 -13.53
CA VAL A 1013 14.77 30.18 -12.69
C VAL A 1013 14.45 28.94 -13.52
N VAL A 1014 14.94 27.78 -13.07
CA VAL A 1014 14.64 26.49 -13.70
C VAL A 1014 13.72 25.69 -12.79
N ILE A 1015 12.63 25.16 -13.31
CA ILE A 1015 11.60 24.44 -12.55
C ILE A 1015 11.35 23.07 -13.20
N GLY A 1016 11.80 22.01 -12.55
CA GLY A 1016 11.56 20.62 -12.94
C GLY A 1016 12.28 20.14 -14.22
N GLU A 1017 13.40 20.77 -14.58
CA GLU A 1017 14.25 20.36 -15.71
C GLU A 1017 15.73 20.37 -15.32
N ASP A 1018 16.48 19.33 -15.72
CA ASP A 1018 17.93 19.26 -15.60
C ASP A 1018 18.62 19.69 -16.91
N ILE A 1019 18.63 21.00 -17.15
CA ILE A 1019 19.18 21.58 -18.38
C ILE A 1019 20.71 21.57 -18.41
N ILE A 1020 21.37 21.69 -17.25
CA ILE A 1020 22.84 21.68 -17.17
C ILE A 1020 23.40 20.27 -17.35
N GLY A 1021 22.75 19.25 -16.76
CA GLY A 1021 23.15 17.86 -16.92
C GLY A 1021 23.01 17.34 -18.36
N ASN A 1022 22.07 17.91 -19.12
CA ASN A 1022 21.83 17.53 -20.51
C ASN A 1022 22.56 18.41 -21.53
N VAL A 1023 22.83 19.67 -21.20
CA VAL A 1023 23.54 20.62 -22.08
C VAL A 1023 24.78 21.15 -21.37
N PRO A 1024 25.92 20.44 -21.46
CA PRO A 1024 27.14 20.80 -20.73
C PRO A 1024 27.66 22.22 -21.02
N GLU A 1025 27.36 22.76 -22.20
CA GLU A 1025 27.68 24.15 -22.60
C GLU A 1025 27.09 25.18 -21.61
N LEU A 1026 25.95 24.88 -21.01
CA LEU A 1026 25.26 25.76 -20.06
C LEU A 1026 25.97 25.87 -18.72
N LYS A 1027 26.83 24.91 -18.36
CA LYS A 1027 27.55 24.95 -17.08
C LYS A 1027 28.39 26.22 -16.95
N LYS A 1028 29.10 26.57 -18.03
CA LYS A 1028 29.91 27.79 -18.07
C LYS A 1028 29.05 29.05 -18.22
N ALA A 1029 27.94 28.97 -18.97
CA ALA A 1029 27.02 30.09 -19.11
C ALA A 1029 26.37 30.47 -17.76
N ALA A 1030 26.07 29.48 -16.93
CA ALA A 1030 25.48 29.69 -15.61
C ALA A 1030 26.39 30.50 -14.66
N GLU A 1031 27.72 30.41 -14.79
CA GLU A 1031 28.67 31.23 -14.02
C GLU A 1031 28.56 32.73 -14.33
N GLY A 1032 28.04 33.10 -15.50
CA GLY A 1032 27.82 34.48 -15.91
C GLY A 1032 26.58 35.14 -15.31
N LEU A 1033 25.67 34.34 -14.74
CA LEU A 1033 24.41 34.81 -14.15
C LEU A 1033 24.68 35.65 -12.90
N LYS A 1034 23.78 36.61 -12.66
CA LYS A 1034 23.74 37.44 -11.44
C LYS A 1034 22.80 36.87 -10.39
N PHE A 1035 21.93 35.96 -10.82
CA PHE A 1035 21.04 35.21 -9.97
C PHE A 1035 20.65 33.89 -10.65
N PHE A 1036 20.72 32.79 -9.92
CA PHE A 1036 20.23 31.50 -10.39
C PHE A 1036 19.49 30.73 -9.28
N ALA A 1037 18.22 30.39 -9.54
CA ALA A 1037 17.44 29.48 -8.71
C ALA A 1037 17.00 28.23 -9.49
N ALA A 1038 16.91 27.11 -8.79
CA ALA A 1038 16.38 25.86 -9.32
C ALA A 1038 15.28 25.31 -8.39
N VAL A 1039 14.25 24.73 -8.95
CA VAL A 1039 13.13 24.12 -8.22
C VAL A 1039 12.96 22.71 -8.78
N ASP A 1040 13.17 21.68 -7.97
CA ASP A 1040 13.11 20.29 -8.45
C ASP A 1040 12.70 19.33 -7.33
N ILE A 1041 12.27 18.12 -7.72
CA ILE A 1041 11.93 17.04 -6.79
C ILE A 1041 13.20 16.39 -6.25
N MET A 1042 14.23 16.24 -7.10
CA MET A 1042 15.49 15.56 -6.77
C MET A 1042 16.69 16.46 -6.99
N GLU A 1043 17.80 16.19 -6.32
CA GLU A 1043 19.06 16.85 -6.65
C GLU A 1043 19.60 16.39 -8.02
N ASN A 1044 20.03 17.35 -8.83
CA ASN A 1044 20.62 17.12 -10.16
C ASN A 1044 21.72 18.16 -10.45
N ASP A 1045 22.29 18.14 -11.65
CA ASP A 1045 23.40 19.06 -11.99
C ASP A 1045 22.94 20.52 -12.08
N THR A 1046 21.67 20.74 -12.41
CA THR A 1046 21.03 22.07 -12.42
C THR A 1046 20.85 22.61 -11.00
N THR A 1047 20.31 21.83 -10.06
CA THR A 1047 20.18 22.25 -8.65
C THR A 1047 21.54 22.45 -7.99
N LYS A 1048 22.53 21.62 -8.31
CA LYS A 1048 23.92 21.77 -7.82
C LYS A 1048 24.62 23.02 -8.31
N ALA A 1049 24.17 23.64 -9.40
CA ALA A 1049 24.73 24.89 -9.90
C ALA A 1049 23.99 26.14 -9.37
N ALA A 1050 22.76 25.99 -8.87
CA ALA A 1050 21.95 27.10 -8.39
C ALA A 1050 22.47 27.73 -7.08
N GLU A 1051 22.12 28.99 -6.88
CA GLU A 1051 22.31 29.72 -5.62
C GLU A 1051 21.19 29.41 -4.62
N TYR A 1052 19.96 29.24 -5.10
CA TYR A 1052 18.81 28.81 -4.30
C TYR A 1052 18.18 27.58 -4.92
N VAL A 1053 17.89 26.58 -4.09
CA VAL A 1053 17.22 25.34 -4.48
C VAL A 1053 15.92 25.24 -3.67
N LEU A 1054 14.78 25.12 -4.35
CA LEU A 1054 13.49 24.87 -3.70
C LEU A 1054 13.01 23.43 -4.00
N PRO A 1055 12.35 22.77 -3.04
CA PRO A 1055 11.76 21.46 -3.23
C PRO A 1055 10.46 21.56 -4.03
N LEU A 1056 10.27 20.71 -5.05
CA LEU A 1056 9.03 20.64 -5.84
C LEU A 1056 8.12 19.50 -5.35
N CYS A 1057 6.81 19.73 -5.32
CA CYS A 1057 5.82 18.69 -5.10
C CYS A 1057 5.66 17.81 -6.36
N SER A 1058 5.46 16.51 -6.17
CA SER A 1058 5.07 15.61 -7.26
C SER A 1058 3.62 15.86 -7.69
N ILE A 1059 3.20 15.27 -8.81
CA ILE A 1059 1.80 15.38 -9.25
C ILE A 1059 0.82 14.70 -8.27
N ALA A 1060 1.28 13.71 -7.49
CA ALA A 1060 0.47 13.05 -6.47
C ALA A 1060 0.19 13.95 -5.25
N GLU A 1061 0.95 15.04 -5.09
CA GLU A 1061 0.79 16.06 -4.04
C GLU A 1061 0.15 17.34 -4.56
N SER A 1062 -0.21 17.37 -5.83
CA SER A 1062 -0.72 18.57 -6.50
C SER A 1062 -2.22 18.43 -6.74
N SER A 1063 -2.90 19.57 -6.90
CA SER A 1063 -4.30 19.63 -7.31
C SER A 1063 -4.48 20.68 -8.40
N GLY A 1064 -5.44 20.46 -9.29
CA GLY A 1064 -5.70 21.36 -10.41
C GLY A 1064 -6.05 20.60 -11.68
N THR A 1065 -5.55 21.05 -12.82
CA THR A 1065 -5.83 20.45 -14.12
C THR A 1065 -4.59 20.38 -15.01
N ILE A 1066 -4.58 19.41 -15.92
CA ILE A 1066 -3.66 19.40 -17.06
C ILE A 1066 -4.46 19.30 -18.36
N THR A 1067 -3.84 19.69 -19.48
CA THR A 1067 -4.38 19.58 -20.82
C THR A 1067 -3.55 18.57 -21.61
N SER A 1068 -4.14 17.43 -21.96
CA SER A 1068 -3.48 16.42 -22.80
C SER A 1068 -3.26 16.92 -24.23
N ALA A 1069 -2.40 16.23 -24.99
CA ALA A 1069 -2.09 16.52 -26.39
C ALA A 1069 -3.32 16.62 -27.30
N ASP A 1070 -4.37 15.85 -26.99
CA ASP A 1070 -5.61 15.85 -27.75
C ASP A 1070 -6.59 16.97 -27.34
N GLY A 1071 -6.17 17.84 -26.43
CA GLY A 1071 -6.93 18.98 -25.95
C GLY A 1071 -7.90 18.68 -24.81
N THR A 1072 -7.92 17.44 -24.30
CA THR A 1072 -8.76 17.07 -23.16
C THR A 1072 -8.19 17.64 -21.86
N VAL A 1073 -9.03 18.34 -21.09
CA VAL A 1073 -8.66 18.80 -19.74
C VAL A 1073 -8.90 17.66 -18.76
N LYS A 1074 -7.90 17.32 -17.96
CA LYS A 1074 -7.92 16.22 -16.99
C LYS A 1074 -7.69 16.76 -15.58
N ASN A 1075 -8.44 16.25 -14.62
CA ASN A 1075 -8.36 16.68 -13.23
C ASN A 1075 -7.17 16.01 -12.54
N VAL A 1076 -6.34 16.82 -11.89
CA VAL A 1076 -5.30 16.37 -10.98
C VAL A 1076 -5.86 16.44 -9.57
N VAL A 1077 -5.88 15.31 -8.88
CA VAL A 1077 -6.35 15.18 -7.50
C VAL A 1077 -5.16 14.85 -6.62
N GLU A 1078 -5.08 15.56 -5.49
CA GLU A 1078 -4.08 15.33 -4.45
C GLU A 1078 -4.34 13.96 -3.80
N ALA A 1079 -3.40 13.04 -3.95
CA ALA A 1079 -3.44 11.72 -3.32
C ALA A 1079 -2.82 11.76 -1.92
N ILE A 1080 -1.67 12.42 -1.77
CA ILE A 1080 -0.99 12.60 -0.48
C ILE A 1080 -0.73 14.08 -0.23
N LYS A 1081 -0.56 14.47 1.03
CA LYS A 1081 -0.28 15.88 1.36
C LYS A 1081 1.11 16.29 0.87
N PRO A 1082 1.35 17.58 0.56
CA PRO A 1082 2.67 18.10 0.21
C PRO A 1082 3.74 17.78 1.26
N LEU A 1083 4.72 16.92 0.90
CA LEU A 1083 5.79 16.52 1.83
C LEU A 1083 6.79 17.64 2.09
N THR A 1084 6.83 18.62 1.19
CA THR A 1084 7.64 19.85 1.26
C THR A 1084 7.13 20.85 2.30
N GLY A 1085 5.99 20.57 2.95
CA GLY A 1085 5.29 21.49 3.85
C GLY A 1085 4.48 22.59 3.15
N MET A 1086 4.60 22.75 1.83
CA MET A 1086 3.87 23.74 1.04
C MET A 1086 3.68 23.25 -0.40
N SER A 1087 2.43 23.24 -0.88
CA SER A 1087 2.12 22.89 -2.27
C SER A 1087 2.79 23.84 -3.27
N ASN A 1088 3.09 23.36 -4.48
CA ASN A 1088 3.56 24.17 -5.60
C ASN A 1088 2.67 25.40 -5.87
N MET A 1089 1.35 25.24 -5.83
CA MET A 1089 0.39 26.35 -6.01
C MET A 1089 0.66 27.49 -5.00
N HIS A 1090 0.62 27.20 -3.70
CA HIS A 1090 0.92 28.19 -2.66
C HIS A 1090 2.32 28.80 -2.79
N MET A 1091 3.32 28.01 -3.20
CA MET A 1091 4.68 28.51 -3.44
C MET A 1091 4.70 29.57 -4.53
N PHE A 1092 4.10 29.30 -5.68
CA PHE A 1092 4.07 30.23 -6.82
C PHE A 1092 3.14 31.42 -6.58
N GLU A 1093 2.05 31.22 -5.83
CA GLU A 1093 1.20 32.31 -5.37
C GLU A 1093 1.96 33.27 -4.45
N LYS A 1094 2.70 32.76 -3.47
CA LYS A 1094 3.52 33.59 -2.59
C LYS A 1094 4.61 34.35 -3.36
N LEU A 1095 5.24 33.71 -4.35
CA LEU A 1095 6.20 34.39 -5.22
C LEU A 1095 5.53 35.54 -6.02
N ALA A 1096 4.32 35.30 -6.54
CA ALA A 1096 3.53 36.32 -7.23
C ALA A 1096 3.18 37.50 -6.30
N GLU A 1097 2.73 37.21 -5.08
CA GLU A 1097 2.40 38.22 -4.06
C GLU A 1097 3.61 39.08 -3.69
N LEU A 1098 4.77 38.44 -3.43
CA LEU A 1098 6.02 39.13 -3.08
C LEU A 1098 6.51 40.08 -4.19
N LEU A 1099 6.22 39.74 -5.45
CA LEU A 1099 6.52 40.57 -6.60
C LEU A 1099 5.41 41.56 -6.95
N ASN A 1100 4.25 41.52 -6.26
CA ASN A 1100 3.04 42.28 -6.62
C ASN A 1100 2.51 41.95 -8.03
N ALA A 1101 2.73 40.73 -8.50
CA ALA A 1101 2.28 40.28 -9.81
C ALA A 1101 0.75 40.21 -9.87
N LYS A 1102 0.17 40.83 -10.89
CA LYS A 1102 -1.29 40.85 -11.11
C LYS A 1102 -1.73 39.66 -11.94
N SER A 1103 -2.98 39.25 -11.76
CA SER A 1103 -3.62 38.31 -12.68
C SER A 1103 -3.76 38.94 -14.07
N VAL A 1104 -3.18 38.29 -15.07
CA VAL A 1104 -3.24 38.72 -16.47
C VAL A 1104 -3.77 37.56 -17.31
N ALA A 1105 -4.72 37.83 -18.21
CA ALA A 1105 -5.14 36.84 -19.19
C ALA A 1105 -4.06 36.75 -20.28
N TYR A 1106 -3.57 35.55 -20.55
CA TYR A 1106 -2.68 35.33 -21.70
C TYR A 1106 -3.52 35.34 -22.99
N GLU A 1107 -3.18 36.21 -23.93
CA GLU A 1107 -3.74 36.20 -25.27
C GLU A 1107 -2.74 35.52 -26.21
N ALA A 1108 -3.15 34.39 -26.80
CA ALA A 1108 -2.31 33.67 -27.75
C ALA A 1108 -2.06 34.52 -29.02
N PRO A 1109 -0.84 34.50 -29.58
CA PRO A 1109 -0.55 35.11 -30.87
C PRO A 1109 -1.47 34.56 -31.95
N LYS A 1110 -2.00 35.43 -32.80
CA LYS A 1110 -2.77 35.03 -33.98
C LYS A 1110 -1.84 34.92 -35.18
N TYR A 1111 -1.79 33.76 -35.79
CA TYR A 1111 -1.06 33.52 -37.03
C TYR A 1111 -2.00 33.60 -38.23
N GLU A 1112 -1.56 34.22 -39.31
CA GLU A 1112 -2.24 34.07 -40.60
C GLU A 1112 -2.08 32.61 -41.05
N THR A 1113 -3.21 31.91 -41.24
CA THR A 1113 -3.20 30.52 -41.66
C THR A 1113 -2.80 30.43 -43.14
N ALA A 1114 -1.65 29.82 -43.40
CA ALA A 1114 -1.15 29.53 -44.74
C ALA A 1114 -0.74 28.05 -44.84
N LEU A 1115 -0.65 27.52 -46.07
CA LEU A 1115 -0.09 26.18 -46.25
C LEU A 1115 1.42 26.22 -45.98
N TYR A 1116 2.05 25.11 -45.64
CA TYR A 1116 3.50 25.06 -45.49
C TYR A 1116 4.16 24.69 -46.83
N VAL A 1117 5.13 25.49 -47.29
CA VAL A 1117 5.94 25.18 -48.47
C VAL A 1117 7.17 24.40 -48.01
N PRO A 1118 7.33 23.10 -48.38
CA PRO A 1118 8.45 22.31 -47.91
C PRO A 1118 9.80 22.85 -48.40
N GLU A 1119 10.77 22.87 -47.49
CA GLU A 1119 12.15 23.31 -47.76
C GLU A 1119 13.09 22.12 -48.04
N PHE A 1120 12.70 20.91 -47.59
CA PHE A 1120 13.48 19.67 -47.74
C PHE A 1120 14.86 19.72 -47.07
N GLU A 1121 14.97 20.48 -45.98
CA GLU A 1121 16.17 20.60 -45.15
C GLU A 1121 15.91 20.09 -43.71
N GLY A 1122 14.78 19.42 -43.48
CA GLY A 1122 14.37 18.93 -42.17
C GLY A 1122 15.29 17.82 -41.64
N LYS A 1123 15.81 18.00 -40.43
CA LYS A 1123 16.48 16.92 -39.70
C LYS A 1123 15.49 16.22 -38.78
N GLU A 1124 15.69 14.92 -38.58
CA GLU A 1124 14.99 14.16 -37.54
C GLU A 1124 15.32 14.73 -36.15
N LYS A 1125 14.33 14.67 -35.26
CA LYS A 1125 14.48 15.09 -33.87
C LYS A 1125 14.87 13.88 -33.03
N GLU A 1126 15.92 14.04 -32.23
CA GLU A 1126 16.26 13.07 -31.19
C GLU A 1126 15.40 13.32 -29.95
N TYR A 1127 14.85 12.25 -29.38
CA TYR A 1127 14.07 12.35 -28.15
C TYR A 1127 15.00 12.55 -26.94
N GLU A 1128 15.02 13.77 -26.40
CA GLU A 1128 15.80 14.14 -25.23
C GLU A 1128 14.92 14.23 -23.97
N VAL A 1129 15.42 13.71 -22.85
CA VAL A 1129 14.69 13.67 -21.57
C VAL A 1129 15.35 14.62 -20.58
N TYR A 1130 14.75 15.79 -20.39
CA TYR A 1130 15.18 16.83 -19.45
C TYR A 1130 14.65 16.66 -18.03
N ASP A 1131 13.76 15.71 -17.80
CA ASP A 1131 13.16 15.46 -16.49
C ASP A 1131 13.97 14.43 -15.71
N THR A 1132 14.46 14.81 -14.52
CA THR A 1132 15.34 13.96 -13.69
C THR A 1132 14.67 12.64 -13.30
N VAL A 1133 13.38 12.68 -12.95
CA VAL A 1133 12.63 11.50 -12.52
C VAL A 1133 12.45 10.50 -13.67
N GLU A 1134 12.05 10.97 -14.85
CA GLU A 1134 11.91 10.12 -16.03
C GLU A 1134 13.27 9.57 -16.48
N LYS A 1135 14.35 10.37 -16.40
CA LYS A 1135 15.70 9.92 -16.73
C LYS A 1135 16.13 8.74 -15.86
N ALA A 1136 16.02 8.87 -14.54
CA ALA A 1136 16.36 7.81 -13.59
C ALA A 1136 15.52 6.53 -13.83
N PHE A 1137 14.22 6.68 -14.10
CA PHE A 1137 13.36 5.54 -14.43
C PHE A 1137 13.78 4.84 -15.74
N LEU A 1138 14.07 5.61 -16.79
CA LEU A 1138 14.48 5.07 -18.08
C LEU A 1138 15.86 4.41 -18.03
N GLU A 1139 16.79 4.90 -17.19
CA GLU A 1139 18.08 4.26 -16.94
C GLU A 1139 17.87 2.86 -16.33
N LYS A 1140 17.08 2.76 -15.25
CA LYS A 1140 16.72 1.45 -14.66
C LYS A 1140 16.05 0.51 -15.68
N LEU A 1141 15.17 1.03 -16.54
CA LEU A 1141 14.51 0.23 -17.57
C LEU A 1141 15.51 -0.24 -18.65
N LYS A 1142 16.42 0.62 -19.11
CA LYS A 1142 17.43 0.29 -20.12
C LYS A 1142 18.42 -0.76 -19.62
N GLU A 1143 18.96 -0.61 -18.41
CA GLU A 1143 19.89 -1.59 -17.83
C GLU A 1143 19.30 -3.01 -17.80
N ASN A 1144 17.98 -3.12 -17.66
CA ASN A 1144 17.29 -4.38 -17.45
C ASN A 1144 16.55 -4.95 -18.67
N CYS A 1145 16.18 -4.14 -19.67
CA CYS A 1145 15.40 -4.57 -20.84
C CYS A 1145 16.21 -4.64 -22.17
N VAL A 1146 17.50 -4.31 -22.20
CA VAL A 1146 18.30 -4.13 -23.44
C VAL A 1146 18.73 -5.43 -24.17
N LYS A 1147 18.17 -6.60 -23.84
CA LYS A 1147 18.55 -7.86 -24.53
C LYS A 1147 17.52 -8.42 -25.52
N ALA A 1148 16.61 -7.60 -26.03
CA ALA A 1148 15.77 -7.94 -27.17
C ALA A 1148 16.10 -7.04 -28.37
N ASN A 1149 17.26 -7.28 -29.00
CA ASN A 1149 17.60 -6.76 -30.33
C ASN A 1149 17.33 -7.80 -31.40
#